data_AF-E4V5V8-F1
#
_entry.id   AF-E4V5V8-F1
#
_cell.length_a   1.000
_cell.length_b   1.000
_cell.length_c   1.000
_cell.angle_alpha   90.00
_cell.angle_beta   90.00
_cell.angle_gamma   90.00
#
_symmetry.space_group_name_H-M   'P 1'
#
loop_
_entity.id
_entity.type
_entity.pdbx_description
1 polymer ?
#
loop_
_entity_poly.entity_id
_entity_poly.type
_entity_poly.pdbx_seq_one_letter_code
_entity_poly.pdbx_strand_id
1 'polypeptide(L)'
;MGKPNIRLVAGIVWLLLIIAAVTAETDAERNAGVFARNSALKKGSSGSEQPVYATRFKGVTWDVANWRLTTTELDQGHYQSRGSIANGYLGINVAAVGPFFELDVPVSGDVINGWPVFSRRQTFATISDFYSFQQSINATNFPWLNKYGGDLISGVPHWSGLILDLGDGNFLDATVQNSTISNFTSTLDMKGGILTWQYTWSPEKHNGTYDIFYQLVAHKLHVNQALVRMEITPSKDGNVSVVNVIDGYSAVRTDFKGSGQDGGAIYTSVNPEGISNVTAFIYAEMSGTEGVNLSSSSLVNDKPYLHTNGSTIAQSVNVKLRAGQTTKIDKFVGAATTDQFKNPRQAAKDASARALRTGYEESLKTHIAEWTTVFPSDSTEDYTIPGKKWLPLDHHIIEASIVSVVNPYYLLQSTASHNALTAVKNAPLNRGSIAVGGLTSDSYGGLIFWDADIWMQPGLVVAFPEASQIFSNYRVDKYGQALRNAQTQDLSSKKKTYFSPDAAVYPWTSGRFGKCTATGPCFDYQYHLNGDIGMQIVNNWVTTGDTEYFKSKLFPVYNSIATFFSQLVEKNGTQWTVTNMTDPDEFANLVDGGGYTMPLIATTLKYANQFREMFGLGANQTWSEIAQNVQVSRDPASQITLEYTTMNGSTQVKQADIVLNTFPLRYTEDYTHDNALRDLDYYAAKQSPNGPAMTYAIFSIVANEVSPSGCSAYTYGQYSFSPYVRAPFFQFSEQVVDDWSINGGTHPAYPFLTGNGGANQVAVFGYLGLRLVSDGILHLNPNLPPQIPHIRYRTFYWHGWPFEASANYTQTTIQRATNRRPLASADPKFANAPITVHVGPESNITVYSLPPSGQLVIPNRRSGSINTLEGNLVQCQPVYSPNEFAPGQFPISAVDGAASTKWQPRRASSTSSLTVSLPDDASSASISGFAFDWAQAPPISAKVVLHDEPLPPVMDAEDDAGNGFSHATPPGSVTVWETPEVPQSHPYDPITIDLNMIMTYKGNTTNITLPSAVPATKFATLLIRGNQALGPAEVKAGNGTGATVAEWSILRST
;
A
#
# COMPACT_ATOMS: atom_id res chain seq x y z
N MET A 1 -15.13 -19.87 -77.28
CA MET A 1 -15.12 -21.11 -76.47
C MET A 1 -14.22 -20.84 -75.28
N GLY A 2 -14.51 -20.99 -73.99
CA GLY A 2 -15.64 -21.41 -73.16
C GLY A 2 -15.18 -21.18 -71.69
N LYS A 3 -16.13 -20.85 -70.80
CA LYS A 3 -16.00 -20.24 -69.44
C LYS A 3 -15.22 -21.03 -68.36
N PRO A 4 -14.89 -20.36 -67.22
CA PRO A 4 -14.99 -20.94 -65.87
C PRO A 4 -15.93 -20.16 -64.92
N ASN A 5 -16.59 -20.87 -63.98
CA ASN A 5 -17.39 -20.39 -62.81
C ASN A 5 -17.39 -21.55 -61.77
N ILE A 6 -16.96 -21.43 -60.49
CA ILE A 6 -17.51 -20.79 -59.25
C ILE A 6 -18.27 -21.76 -58.29
N ARG A 7 -17.86 -21.75 -56.99
CA ARG A 7 -18.54 -22.12 -55.69
C ARG A 7 -18.74 -23.61 -55.31
N LEU A 8 -18.76 -24.08 -54.04
CA LEU A 8 -18.44 -23.64 -52.65
C LEU A 8 -18.65 -24.88 -51.73
N VAL A 9 -17.97 -25.00 -50.57
CA VAL A 9 -18.49 -25.37 -49.20
C VAL A 9 -17.36 -25.94 -48.30
N ALA A 10 -17.44 -25.51 -47.04
CA ALA A 10 -16.47 -25.51 -45.94
C ALA A 10 -16.09 -26.87 -45.30
N GLY A 11 -14.94 -26.87 -44.60
CA GLY A 11 -14.51 -27.91 -43.67
C GLY A 11 -13.50 -27.35 -42.66
N ILE A 12 -14.01 -26.97 -41.50
CA ILE A 12 -13.34 -26.39 -40.33
C ILE A 12 -12.55 -27.49 -39.58
N VAL A 13 -11.30 -27.21 -39.18
CA VAL A 13 -10.57 -28.00 -38.16
C VAL A 13 -10.31 -27.08 -36.96
N TRP A 14 -10.97 -27.40 -35.85
CA TRP A 14 -10.97 -26.67 -34.58
C TRP A 14 -9.70 -26.93 -33.75
N LEU A 15 -9.22 -25.85 -33.10
CA LEU A 15 -8.36 -25.86 -31.93
C LEU A 15 -9.01 -26.69 -30.80
N LEU A 16 -8.26 -27.65 -30.26
CA LEU A 16 -8.53 -28.25 -28.95
C LEU A 16 -7.75 -27.47 -27.89
N LEU A 17 -8.35 -26.39 -27.38
CA LEU A 17 -8.05 -25.88 -26.05
C LEU A 17 -8.81 -26.77 -25.07
N ILE A 18 -8.08 -27.62 -24.34
CA ILE A 18 -8.62 -28.35 -23.20
C ILE A 18 -8.95 -27.31 -22.13
N ILE A 19 -10.23 -26.93 -22.06
CA ILE A 19 -10.80 -26.24 -20.90
C ILE A 19 -10.90 -27.30 -19.81
N ALA A 20 -9.84 -27.46 -19.03
CA ALA A 20 -10.00 -27.97 -17.68
C ALA A 20 -10.77 -26.88 -16.93
N ALA A 21 -12.08 -27.07 -16.73
CA ALA A 21 -12.85 -26.27 -15.81
C ALA A 21 -12.27 -26.51 -14.41
N VAL A 22 -11.30 -25.68 -14.03
CA VAL A 22 -10.82 -25.60 -12.65
C VAL A 22 -11.99 -25.05 -11.86
N THR A 23 -12.72 -25.91 -11.15
CA THR A 23 -13.75 -25.47 -10.23
C THR A 23 -13.09 -24.60 -9.16
N ALA A 24 -13.56 -23.36 -9.03
CA ALA A 24 -13.14 -22.47 -7.95
C ALA A 24 -13.46 -23.12 -6.60
N GLU A 25 -12.58 -22.93 -5.61
CA GLU A 25 -12.82 -23.35 -4.23
C GLU A 25 -14.12 -22.71 -3.74
N THR A 26 -15.08 -23.51 -3.27
CA THR A 26 -16.33 -22.98 -2.71
C THR A 26 -16.07 -22.30 -1.37
N ASP A 27 -16.92 -21.35 -0.98
CA ASP A 27 -16.80 -20.67 0.33
C ASP A 27 -16.81 -21.67 1.50
N ALA A 28 -17.56 -22.77 1.38
CA ALA A 28 -17.60 -23.83 2.39
C ALA A 28 -16.27 -24.59 2.50
N GLU A 29 -15.65 -24.94 1.36
CA GLU A 29 -14.32 -25.57 1.32
C GLU A 29 -13.25 -24.62 1.87
N ARG A 30 -13.28 -23.35 1.48
CA ARG A 30 -12.39 -22.31 2.02
C ARG A 30 -12.51 -22.20 3.53
N ASN A 31 -13.74 -22.06 4.04
CA ASN A 31 -14.00 -21.92 5.48
C ASN A 31 -13.50 -23.15 6.26
N ALA A 32 -13.80 -24.35 5.76
CA ALA A 32 -13.33 -25.60 6.38
C ALA A 32 -11.81 -25.72 6.35
N GLY A 33 -11.17 -25.32 5.24
CA GLY A 33 -9.72 -25.32 5.08
C GLY A 33 -9.02 -24.35 6.03
N VAL A 34 -9.48 -23.10 6.11
CA VAL A 34 -8.95 -22.09 7.04
C VAL A 34 -9.10 -22.56 8.49
N PHE A 35 -10.30 -23.03 8.87
CA PHE A 35 -10.55 -23.53 10.22
C PHE A 35 -9.64 -24.72 10.56
N ALA A 36 -9.58 -25.74 9.69
CA ALA A 36 -8.75 -26.93 9.93
C ALA A 36 -7.25 -26.63 10.08
N ARG A 37 -6.72 -25.64 9.35
CA ARG A 37 -5.32 -25.21 9.48
C ARG A 37 -5.04 -24.44 10.77
N ASN A 38 -6.06 -23.79 11.33
CA ASN A 38 -5.94 -22.91 12.49
C ASN A 38 -6.46 -23.54 13.81
N SER A 39 -7.07 -24.74 13.78
CA SER A 39 -7.63 -25.41 14.96
C SER A 39 -6.80 -26.56 15.55
N ALA A 40 -5.71 -27.00 14.91
CA ALA A 40 -4.92 -28.14 15.37
C ALA A 40 -3.40 -27.88 15.37
N LEU A 41 -2.74 -28.17 16.50
CA LEU A 41 -1.29 -28.44 16.57
C LEU A 41 -0.97 -29.68 15.72
N LYS A 42 -0.81 -29.51 14.40
CA LYS A 42 -0.32 -30.62 13.57
C LYS A 42 1.18 -30.78 13.74
N LYS A 43 1.59 -31.86 14.39
CA LYS A 43 2.85 -32.53 14.05
C LYS A 43 2.66 -33.13 12.64
N GLY A 44 3.51 -32.69 11.72
CA GLY A 44 3.55 -32.97 10.27
C GLY A 44 2.58 -34.01 9.70
N SER A 45 1.79 -33.63 8.71
CA SER A 45 1.26 -34.57 7.72
C SER A 45 1.28 -33.94 6.33
N SER A 46 2.13 -34.52 5.48
CA SER A 46 2.20 -34.33 4.03
C SER A 46 0.86 -34.61 3.36
N GLY A 47 0.33 -33.65 2.60
CA GLY A 47 -0.82 -33.82 1.72
C GLY A 47 -0.76 -32.81 0.60
N SER A 48 -0.38 -33.27 -0.61
CA SER A 48 -0.18 -32.52 -1.87
C SER A 48 0.14 -31.03 -1.68
N GLU A 49 1.39 -30.74 -1.32
CA GLU A 49 1.83 -29.37 -1.02
C GLU A 49 1.70 -28.48 -2.25
N GLN A 50 0.74 -27.57 -2.21
CA GLN A 50 0.84 -26.33 -2.98
C GLN A 50 2.19 -25.69 -2.61
N PRO A 51 2.99 -25.23 -3.58
CA PRO A 51 4.31 -24.70 -3.32
C PRO A 51 4.25 -23.50 -2.36
N VAL A 52 5.12 -23.54 -1.36
CA VAL A 52 5.42 -22.43 -0.47
C VAL A 52 6.69 -21.75 -0.99
N TYR A 53 6.65 -20.42 -1.12
CA TYR A 53 7.72 -19.63 -1.73
C TYR A 53 8.54 -18.94 -0.65
N ALA A 54 9.87 -18.99 -0.77
CA ALA A 54 10.72 -18.09 0.02
C ALA A 54 10.51 -16.65 -0.47
N THR A 55 10.48 -15.71 0.46
CA THR A 55 10.52 -14.28 0.13
C THR A 55 11.96 -13.77 0.14
N ARG A 56 12.18 -12.50 -0.21
CA ARG A 56 13.52 -11.89 -0.05
C ARG A 56 13.95 -11.76 1.40
N PHE A 57 13.00 -11.80 2.34
CA PHE A 57 13.29 -11.73 3.76
C PHE A 57 13.63 -13.12 4.30
N LYS A 58 14.78 -13.22 4.95
CA LYS A 58 15.26 -14.46 5.55
C LYS A 58 14.22 -15.05 6.50
N GLY A 59 13.96 -16.34 6.38
CA GLY A 59 13.03 -17.07 7.25
C GLY A 59 11.55 -16.73 7.02
N VAL A 60 11.21 -15.89 6.04
CA VAL A 60 9.83 -15.52 5.71
C VAL A 60 9.38 -16.26 4.44
N THR A 61 8.25 -16.95 4.54
CA THR A 61 7.66 -17.73 3.45
C THR A 61 6.24 -17.30 3.11
N TRP A 62 5.87 -17.43 1.83
CA TRP A 62 4.56 -17.13 1.27
C TRP A 62 3.84 -18.39 0.79
N ASP A 63 2.65 -18.64 1.33
CA ASP A 63 1.71 -19.65 0.84
C ASP A 63 0.59 -18.95 0.05
N VAL A 64 0.73 -18.90 -1.27
CA VAL A 64 -0.20 -18.22 -2.18
C VAL A 64 -1.60 -18.86 -2.18
N ALA A 65 -1.70 -20.17 -1.96
CA ALA A 65 -2.97 -20.87 -2.00
C ALA A 65 -3.82 -20.55 -0.76
N ASN A 66 -3.17 -20.31 0.37
CA ASN A 66 -3.83 -20.08 1.65
C ASN A 66 -3.71 -18.64 2.17
N TRP A 67 -2.98 -17.78 1.47
CA TRP A 67 -2.69 -16.39 1.85
C TRP A 67 -2.03 -16.28 3.22
N ARG A 68 -0.92 -17.02 3.42
CA ARG A 68 -0.19 -17.04 4.68
C ARG A 68 1.23 -16.52 4.52
N LEU A 69 1.60 -15.54 5.34
CA LEU A 69 2.99 -15.17 5.60
C LEU A 69 3.42 -15.79 6.92
N THR A 70 4.50 -16.56 6.88
CA THR A 70 5.08 -17.22 8.06
C THR A 70 6.53 -16.81 8.21
N THR A 71 6.94 -16.43 9.42
CA THR A 71 8.34 -16.18 9.78
C THR A 71 8.85 -17.21 10.77
N THR A 72 10.11 -17.62 10.61
CA THR A 72 10.88 -18.38 11.61
C THR A 72 11.89 -17.53 12.38
N GLU A 73 12.03 -16.24 12.03
CA GLU A 73 12.91 -15.31 12.71
C GLU A 73 12.14 -14.56 13.80
N LEU A 74 12.66 -14.60 15.03
CA LEU A 74 12.13 -13.89 16.20
C LEU A 74 12.90 -12.59 16.40
N ASP A 75 12.22 -11.47 16.17
CA ASP A 75 12.78 -10.13 16.28
C ASP A 75 11.94 -9.29 17.26
N GLN A 76 12.30 -9.27 18.54
CA GLN A 76 11.53 -8.60 19.60
C GLN A 76 11.95 -7.12 19.75
N GLY A 77 11.01 -6.29 20.18
CA GLY A 77 11.26 -4.88 20.48
C GLY A 77 11.44 -3.97 19.26
N HIS A 78 11.03 -4.41 18.07
CA HIS A 78 11.12 -3.61 16.85
C HIS A 78 9.73 -3.48 16.22
N TYR A 79 9.28 -2.25 15.93
CA TYR A 79 7.93 -2.04 15.40
C TYR A 79 7.67 -2.77 14.08
N GLN A 80 8.71 -3.04 13.28
CA GLN A 80 8.62 -3.74 12.01
C GLN A 80 8.14 -5.19 12.17
N SER A 81 8.49 -5.85 13.26
CA SER A 81 8.20 -7.27 13.47
C SER A 81 6.82 -7.54 14.09
N ARG A 82 6.11 -6.47 14.51
CA ARG A 82 4.82 -6.58 15.18
C ARG A 82 3.73 -7.13 14.27
N GLY A 83 2.92 -8.01 14.83
CA GLY A 83 1.66 -8.42 14.20
C GLY A 83 0.55 -7.42 14.50
N SER A 84 -0.32 -7.17 13.51
CA SER A 84 -1.42 -6.19 13.58
C SER A 84 -2.74 -6.87 13.21
N ILE A 85 -3.78 -6.70 14.03
CA ILE A 85 -5.13 -7.24 13.81
C ILE A 85 -6.20 -6.19 14.15
N ALA A 86 -7.17 -6.00 13.26
CA ALA A 86 -8.33 -5.14 13.46
C ALA A 86 -9.60 -5.71 12.79
N ASN A 87 -10.75 -5.12 13.11
CA ASN A 87 -12.04 -5.52 12.52
C ASN A 87 -12.96 -4.34 12.12
N GLY A 88 -12.39 -3.13 11.98
CA GLY A 88 -13.11 -1.89 11.70
C GLY A 88 -13.72 -1.22 12.93
N TYR A 89 -13.61 -1.84 14.10
CA TYR A 89 -13.96 -1.23 15.38
C TYR A 89 -12.82 -1.32 16.38
N LEU A 90 -12.40 -2.54 16.71
CA LEU A 90 -11.22 -2.83 17.53
C LEU A 90 -10.00 -2.95 16.62
N GLY A 91 -8.87 -2.45 17.11
CA GLY A 91 -7.58 -2.72 16.53
C GLY A 91 -6.49 -2.81 17.58
N ILE A 92 -5.48 -3.64 17.30
CA ILE A 92 -4.33 -3.89 18.16
C ILE A 92 -3.12 -4.29 17.30
N ASN A 93 -1.93 -3.87 17.70
CA ASN A 93 -0.71 -4.58 17.35
C ASN A 93 -0.06 -5.20 18.61
N VAL A 94 0.78 -6.20 18.41
CA VAL A 94 1.30 -7.05 19.48
C VAL A 94 2.76 -7.44 19.23
N ALA A 95 3.42 -7.90 20.30
CA ALA A 95 4.81 -8.33 20.27
C ALA A 95 5.10 -9.42 19.23
N ALA A 96 6.35 -9.50 18.77
CA ALA A 96 6.79 -10.55 17.85
C ALA A 96 6.65 -11.97 18.45
N VAL A 97 6.77 -12.11 19.77
CA VAL A 97 6.77 -13.40 20.48
C VAL A 97 5.37 -13.86 20.96
N GLY A 98 4.33 -13.05 20.79
CA GLY A 98 2.99 -13.41 21.26
C GLY A 98 2.02 -12.25 21.40
N PRO A 99 0.84 -12.46 21.99
CA PRO A 99 -0.24 -11.48 22.07
C PRO A 99 0.00 -10.41 23.16
N PHE A 100 1.26 -10.05 23.41
CA PHE A 100 1.67 -9.20 24.53
C PHE A 100 1.80 -7.73 24.13
N PHE A 101 1.71 -6.86 25.14
CA PHE A 101 2.17 -5.49 25.02
C PHE A 101 3.71 -5.47 24.97
N GLU A 102 4.28 -4.65 24.10
CA GLU A 102 5.72 -4.52 23.91
C GLU A 102 6.13 -3.05 23.77
N LEU A 103 7.29 -2.73 24.34
CA LEU A 103 8.00 -1.47 24.12
C LEU A 103 9.11 -1.70 23.11
N ASP A 104 9.29 -0.77 22.18
CA ASP A 104 10.43 -0.87 21.28
C ASP A 104 11.74 -0.58 21.99
N VAL A 105 12.79 -1.25 21.51
CA VAL A 105 14.17 -0.88 21.79
C VAL A 105 14.65 0.15 20.77
N PRO A 106 15.54 1.09 21.14
CA PRO A 106 16.03 2.08 20.20
C PRO A 106 16.77 1.46 19.00
N VAL A 107 16.39 1.88 17.79
CA VAL A 107 17.10 1.57 16.54
C VAL A 107 17.84 2.82 16.10
N SER A 108 19.15 2.72 15.87
CA SER A 108 20.01 3.90 15.60
C SER A 108 19.86 5.01 16.65
N GLY A 109 19.60 4.64 17.91
CA GLY A 109 19.41 5.58 19.02
C GLY A 109 18.02 6.24 19.07
N ASP A 110 17.08 5.81 18.25
CA ASP A 110 15.73 6.37 18.18
C ASP A 110 14.63 5.35 18.46
N VAL A 111 13.58 5.80 19.16
CA VAL A 111 12.41 5.00 19.55
C VAL A 111 11.15 5.87 19.52
N ILE A 112 11.16 6.94 18.74
CA ILE A 112 10.09 7.94 18.73
C ILE A 112 9.20 7.74 17.49
N ASN A 113 7.90 7.91 17.66
CA ASN A 113 6.93 7.90 16.58
C ASN A 113 6.93 9.27 15.87
N GLY A 114 6.52 9.30 14.61
CA GLY A 114 6.56 10.53 13.81
C GLY A 114 5.55 11.59 14.21
N TRP A 115 5.48 12.62 13.36
CA TRP A 115 4.51 13.69 13.47
C TRP A 115 3.08 13.12 13.53
N PRO A 116 2.16 13.75 14.29
CA PRO A 116 2.34 14.88 15.20
C PRO A 116 2.62 14.46 16.64
N VAL A 117 2.71 13.15 16.92
CA VAL A 117 2.63 12.61 18.28
C VAL A 117 3.97 12.63 19.00
N PHE A 118 5.09 12.32 18.34
CA PHE A 118 6.43 12.26 18.95
C PHE A 118 6.48 11.48 20.28
N SER A 119 5.64 10.47 20.40
CA SER A 119 5.57 9.56 21.54
C SER A 119 6.59 8.43 21.39
N ARG A 120 6.94 7.78 22.51
CA ARG A 120 7.70 6.53 22.46
C ARG A 120 6.94 5.48 21.64
N ARG A 121 7.62 4.77 20.74
CA ARG A 121 7.07 3.63 20.02
C ARG A 121 6.81 2.47 20.97
N GLN A 122 5.61 1.93 20.86
CA GLN A 122 5.12 0.81 21.65
C GLN A 122 3.96 0.16 20.91
N THR A 123 3.56 -1.04 21.33
CA THR A 123 2.31 -1.62 20.85
C THR A 123 1.12 -0.72 21.23
N PHE A 124 0.11 -0.67 20.38
CA PHE A 124 -1.02 0.23 20.43
C PHE A 124 -2.30 -0.54 20.18
N ALA A 125 -3.28 -0.35 21.05
CA ALA A 125 -4.65 -0.79 20.88
C ALA A 125 -5.58 0.43 20.89
N THR A 126 -6.60 0.44 20.03
CA THR A 126 -7.60 1.51 20.01
C THR A 126 -8.98 0.98 19.63
N ILE A 127 -9.95 1.91 19.64
CA ILE A 127 -11.29 1.73 19.13
C ILE A 127 -11.56 2.84 18.10
N SER A 128 -12.22 2.52 17.00
CA SER A 128 -12.57 3.50 15.96
C SER A 128 -13.25 4.75 16.53
N ASP A 129 -12.89 5.93 16.03
CA ASP A 129 -13.41 7.25 16.43
C ASP A 129 -13.09 7.70 17.87
N PHE A 130 -12.21 7.00 18.58
CA PHE A 130 -11.83 7.33 19.96
C PHE A 130 -10.64 8.31 20.00
N TYR A 131 -10.91 9.60 19.76
CA TYR A 131 -9.89 10.66 19.75
C TYR A 131 -9.92 11.49 21.04
N SER A 132 -8.74 11.91 21.49
CA SER A 132 -8.53 13.00 22.44
C SER A 132 -8.72 14.36 21.78
N PHE A 133 -8.89 15.40 22.60
CA PHE A 133 -8.79 16.79 22.19
C PHE A 133 -7.80 17.52 23.09
N GLN A 134 -6.67 17.93 22.52
CA GLN A 134 -5.61 18.61 23.25
C GLN A 134 -5.55 20.09 22.89
N GLN A 135 -5.41 20.96 23.89
CA GLN A 135 -5.29 22.41 23.66
C GLN A 135 -3.96 22.78 22.99
N SER A 136 -2.90 22.02 23.24
CA SER A 136 -1.62 22.11 22.55
C SER A 136 -1.13 20.69 22.29
N ILE A 137 -0.66 20.44 21.09
CA ILE A 137 -0.07 19.16 20.68
C ILE A 137 1.46 19.25 20.71
N ASN A 138 2.16 18.11 20.66
CA ASN A 138 3.62 18.05 20.75
C ASN A 138 4.30 18.76 19.56
N ALA A 139 3.72 18.68 18.36
CA ALA A 139 4.22 19.39 17.20
C ALA A 139 3.09 19.77 16.24
N THR A 140 3.25 20.90 15.58
CA THR A 140 2.32 21.43 14.57
C THR A 140 3.11 22.19 13.52
N ASN A 141 2.68 22.08 12.26
CA ASN A 141 3.21 22.91 11.17
C ASN A 141 2.61 24.33 11.21
N PHE A 142 1.58 24.57 12.05
CA PHE A 142 0.81 25.79 12.12
C PHE A 142 0.62 26.26 13.59
N PRO A 143 1.69 26.71 14.28
CA PRO A 143 1.63 27.07 15.72
C PRO A 143 0.55 28.09 16.09
N TRP A 144 0.19 28.98 15.16
CA TRP A 144 -0.86 29.99 15.37
C TRP A 144 -2.28 29.39 15.47
N LEU A 145 -2.48 28.15 15.01
CA LEU A 145 -3.72 27.39 15.14
C LEU A 145 -3.84 26.64 16.47
N ASN A 146 -2.82 26.62 17.34
CA ASN A 146 -2.89 25.96 18.65
C ASN A 146 -4.04 26.47 19.54
N LYS A 147 -4.48 27.72 19.37
CA LYS A 147 -5.67 28.23 20.07
C LYS A 147 -6.96 27.45 19.75
N TYR A 148 -6.99 26.68 18.66
CA TYR A 148 -8.10 25.82 18.26
C TYR A 148 -7.90 24.34 18.64
N GLY A 149 -6.79 24.00 19.30
CA GLY A 149 -6.45 22.64 19.72
C GLY A 149 -6.13 21.69 18.56
N GLY A 150 -6.15 20.39 18.84
CA GLY A 150 -5.96 19.32 17.87
C GLY A 150 -6.59 18.00 18.35
N ASP A 151 -7.09 17.22 17.39
CA ASP A 151 -7.60 15.86 17.61
C ASP A 151 -6.45 14.85 17.45
N LEU A 152 -6.30 13.90 18.38
CA LEU A 152 -5.35 12.79 18.24
C LEU A 152 -5.99 11.49 18.70
N ILE A 153 -5.88 10.41 17.92
CA ILE A 153 -6.43 9.10 18.27
C ILE A 153 -5.90 8.67 19.64
N SER A 154 -6.77 8.22 20.52
CA SER A 154 -6.40 7.76 21.86
C SER A 154 -6.26 6.24 21.89
N GLY A 155 -5.35 5.76 22.72
CA GLY A 155 -5.21 4.34 22.97
C GLY A 155 -6.22 3.84 24.00
N VAL A 156 -6.53 2.56 23.96
CA VAL A 156 -7.21 1.84 25.05
C VAL A 156 -6.23 0.84 25.68
N PRO A 157 -6.51 0.33 26.88
CA PRO A 157 -5.68 -0.71 27.48
C PRO A 157 -5.52 -1.94 26.55
N HIS A 158 -4.30 -2.45 26.46
CA HIS A 158 -3.92 -3.58 25.60
C HIS A 158 -4.62 -4.83 26.10
N TRP A 159 -5.50 -5.39 25.27
CA TRP A 159 -6.51 -6.33 25.73
C TRP A 159 -6.17 -7.80 25.47
N SER A 160 -5.04 -8.13 24.83
CA SER A 160 -4.77 -9.50 24.36
C SER A 160 -3.89 -10.35 25.29
N GLY A 161 -3.26 -9.78 26.32
CA GLY A 161 -2.30 -10.51 27.16
C GLY A 161 -2.85 -11.76 27.88
N LEU A 162 -2.15 -12.89 27.72
CA LEU A 162 -2.29 -14.15 28.47
C LEU A 162 -0.90 -14.68 28.85
N ILE A 163 -0.52 -14.53 30.11
CA ILE A 163 0.84 -14.81 30.60
C ILE A 163 0.88 -16.16 31.31
N LEU A 164 1.85 -17.00 30.97
CA LEU A 164 2.21 -18.18 31.75
C LEU A 164 3.22 -17.76 32.83
N ASP A 165 2.82 -17.85 34.10
CA ASP A 165 3.64 -17.55 35.27
C ASP A 165 3.97 -18.85 36.01
N LEU A 166 5.25 -19.23 36.01
CA LEU A 166 5.78 -20.42 36.68
C LEU A 166 6.20 -20.14 38.14
N GLY A 167 6.15 -18.89 38.58
CA GLY A 167 6.72 -18.46 39.86
C GLY A 167 8.22 -18.15 39.80
N ASP A 168 8.76 -17.63 40.89
CA ASP A 168 10.20 -17.35 41.08
C ASP A 168 10.85 -16.51 39.96
N GLY A 169 10.08 -15.60 39.35
CA GLY A 169 10.55 -14.73 38.28
C GLY A 169 10.56 -15.37 36.88
N ASN A 170 10.04 -16.59 36.71
CA ASN A 170 9.91 -17.25 35.41
C ASN A 170 8.50 -17.06 34.84
N PHE A 171 8.38 -16.20 33.83
CA PHE A 171 7.13 -15.94 33.14
C PHE A 171 7.35 -15.70 31.65
N LEU A 172 6.31 -15.89 30.85
CA LEU A 172 6.33 -15.71 29.41
C LEU A 172 5.54 -14.44 29.03
N ASP A 173 6.26 -13.38 28.67
CA ASP A 173 5.75 -12.12 28.12
C ASP A 173 6.63 -11.60 26.96
N ALA A 174 6.45 -10.34 26.55
CA ALA A 174 7.24 -9.72 25.48
C ALA A 174 8.74 -9.56 25.79
N THR A 175 9.15 -9.66 27.05
CA THR A 175 10.54 -9.49 27.50
C THR A 175 11.30 -10.81 27.63
N VAL A 176 10.67 -11.93 27.26
CA VAL A 176 11.32 -13.24 27.28
C VAL A 176 12.61 -13.23 26.47
N GLN A 177 13.66 -13.85 27.01
CA GLN A 177 14.96 -13.90 26.34
C GLN A 177 14.89 -14.81 25.11
N ASN A 178 15.29 -14.30 23.94
CA ASN A 178 15.26 -15.05 22.68
C ASN A 178 16.02 -16.39 22.77
N SER A 179 17.10 -16.47 23.56
CA SER A 179 17.88 -17.70 23.80
C SER A 179 17.09 -18.83 24.44
N THR A 180 15.97 -18.53 25.10
CA THR A 180 15.07 -19.51 25.74
C THR A 180 13.95 -19.98 24.82
N ILE A 181 13.85 -19.42 23.61
CA ILE A 181 12.84 -19.75 22.61
C ILE A 181 13.49 -20.56 21.49
N SER A 182 12.85 -21.65 21.09
CA SER A 182 13.27 -22.50 19.96
C SER A 182 12.07 -22.94 19.13
N ASN A 183 12.32 -23.42 17.90
CA ASN A 183 11.27 -23.83 16.96
C ASN A 183 10.22 -22.73 16.72
N PHE A 184 10.67 -21.47 16.68
CA PHE A 184 9.78 -20.32 16.55
C PHE A 184 9.14 -20.25 15.18
N THR A 185 7.84 -20.03 15.17
CA THR A 185 7.07 -19.62 14.01
C THR A 185 6.02 -18.59 14.41
N SER A 186 5.82 -17.57 13.57
CA SER A 186 4.65 -16.70 13.63
C SER A 186 4.00 -16.62 12.25
N THR A 187 2.68 -16.76 12.18
CA THR A 187 1.94 -16.78 10.92
C THR A 187 0.74 -15.84 10.96
N LEU A 188 0.65 -14.99 9.93
CA LEU A 188 -0.55 -14.24 9.58
C LEU A 188 -1.31 -14.98 8.46
N ASP A 189 -2.50 -15.49 8.77
CA ASP A 189 -3.45 -16.07 7.81
C ASP A 189 -4.47 -15.01 7.41
N MET A 190 -4.29 -14.42 6.22
CA MET A 190 -5.12 -13.31 5.73
C MET A 190 -6.45 -13.79 5.14
N LYS A 191 -6.59 -15.08 4.77
CA LYS A 191 -7.88 -15.66 4.39
C LYS A 191 -8.83 -15.70 5.57
N GLY A 192 -8.29 -15.95 6.76
CA GLY A 192 -9.04 -16.04 8.01
C GLY A 192 -8.96 -14.80 8.89
N GLY A 193 -8.01 -13.88 8.69
CA GLY A 193 -7.73 -12.75 9.58
C GLY A 193 -7.20 -13.16 10.95
N ILE A 194 -6.32 -14.16 10.99
CA ILE A 194 -5.85 -14.82 12.21
C ILE A 194 -4.33 -14.67 12.32
N LEU A 195 -3.86 -14.29 13.51
CA LEU A 195 -2.44 -14.27 13.85
C LEU A 195 -2.10 -15.38 14.84
N THR A 196 -1.03 -16.12 14.58
CA THR A 196 -0.61 -17.27 15.40
C THR A 196 0.87 -17.24 15.72
N TRP A 197 1.24 -17.85 16.85
CA TRP A 197 2.62 -18.11 17.23
C TRP A 197 2.73 -19.55 17.73
N GLN A 198 3.85 -20.19 17.40
CA GLN A 198 4.18 -21.51 17.91
C GLN A 198 5.68 -21.59 18.18
N TYR A 199 6.05 -22.06 19.37
CA TYR A 199 7.45 -22.24 19.78
C TYR A 199 7.57 -23.13 21.01
N THR A 200 8.80 -23.57 21.30
CA THR A 200 9.16 -24.23 22.55
C THR A 200 9.90 -23.23 23.45
N TRP A 201 9.34 -22.96 24.64
CA TRP A 201 9.96 -22.13 25.68
C TRP A 201 10.68 -23.00 26.72
N SER A 202 11.94 -22.66 26.98
CA SER A 202 12.83 -23.35 27.93
C SER A 202 13.35 -22.35 28.98
N PRO A 203 12.56 -22.03 30.02
CA PRO A 203 12.91 -21.00 31.01
C PRO A 203 14.23 -21.29 31.73
N GLU A 204 15.02 -20.25 31.98
CA GLU A 204 16.28 -20.37 32.70
C GLU A 204 16.05 -20.89 34.12
N LYS A 205 16.94 -21.77 34.60
CA LYS A 205 16.89 -22.31 35.98
C LYS A 205 15.61 -23.07 36.32
N HIS A 206 14.79 -23.42 35.32
CA HIS A 206 13.63 -24.29 35.46
C HIS A 206 13.85 -25.60 34.67
N ASN A 207 13.58 -26.75 35.28
CA ASN A 207 13.94 -28.07 34.71
C ASN A 207 12.84 -28.63 33.78
N GLY A 208 12.22 -27.82 32.92
CA GLY A 208 11.16 -28.26 32.01
C GLY A 208 10.98 -27.32 30.81
N THR A 209 10.45 -27.86 29.71
CA THR A 209 10.13 -27.11 28.50
C THR A 209 8.62 -27.07 28.27
N TYR A 210 8.17 -26.06 27.54
CA TYR A 210 6.75 -25.84 27.26
C TYR A 210 6.59 -25.57 25.77
N ASP A 211 5.87 -26.44 25.07
CA ASP A 211 5.39 -26.13 23.72
C ASP A 211 4.20 -25.19 23.86
N ILE A 212 4.36 -23.99 23.30
CA ILE A 212 3.42 -22.88 23.38
C ILE A 212 2.79 -22.65 22.02
N PHE A 213 1.48 -22.47 22.00
CA PHE A 213 0.75 -21.95 20.86
C PHE A 213 -0.17 -20.81 21.30
N TYR A 214 -0.12 -19.70 20.56
CA TYR A 214 -1.04 -18.58 20.70
C TYR A 214 -1.82 -18.35 19.41
N GLN A 215 -3.08 -17.94 19.54
CA GLN A 215 -3.91 -17.49 18.43
C GLN A 215 -4.72 -16.25 18.82
N LEU A 216 -4.66 -15.20 17.99
CA LEU A 216 -5.29 -13.91 18.21
C LEU A 216 -6.24 -13.55 17.06
N VAL A 217 -7.45 -13.11 17.42
CA VAL A 217 -8.50 -12.69 16.49
C VAL A 217 -9.26 -11.46 17.01
N ALA A 218 -9.41 -10.42 16.19
CA ALA A 218 -10.47 -9.42 16.36
C ALA A 218 -11.68 -9.82 15.52
N HIS A 219 -12.83 -10.07 16.13
CA HIS A 219 -13.92 -10.76 15.46
C HIS A 219 -14.55 -9.90 14.34
N LYS A 220 -14.55 -10.36 13.09
CA LYS A 220 -14.98 -9.58 11.93
C LYS A 220 -16.49 -9.31 11.88
N LEU A 221 -17.32 -10.30 12.23
CA LEU A 221 -18.79 -10.14 12.32
C LEU A 221 -19.23 -9.42 13.61
N HIS A 222 -18.79 -9.91 14.77
CA HIS A 222 -19.11 -9.32 16.06
C HIS A 222 -18.03 -8.32 16.48
N VAL A 223 -18.06 -7.14 15.88
CA VAL A 223 -16.96 -6.15 15.97
C VAL A 223 -16.56 -5.73 17.39
N ASN A 224 -17.45 -5.88 18.38
CA ASN A 224 -17.18 -5.64 19.80
C ASN A 224 -16.46 -6.79 20.50
N GLN A 225 -16.11 -7.88 19.80
CA GLN A 225 -15.50 -9.08 20.37
C GLN A 225 -14.08 -9.30 19.83
N ALA A 226 -13.21 -9.81 20.68
CA ALA A 226 -11.93 -10.37 20.29
C ALA A 226 -11.61 -11.62 21.12
N LEU A 227 -10.75 -12.48 20.60
CA LEU A 227 -10.45 -13.80 21.15
C LEU A 227 -8.94 -14.01 21.21
N VAL A 228 -8.48 -14.62 22.29
CA VAL A 228 -7.10 -15.09 22.43
C VAL A 228 -7.11 -16.51 22.94
N ARG A 229 -6.38 -17.41 22.29
CA ARG A 229 -6.16 -18.77 22.77
C ARG A 229 -4.70 -18.95 23.14
N MET A 230 -4.47 -19.65 24.25
CA MET A 230 -3.20 -20.19 24.66
C MET A 230 -3.31 -21.71 24.77
N GLU A 231 -2.40 -22.45 24.15
CA GLU A 231 -2.22 -23.88 24.38
C GLU A 231 -0.83 -24.14 24.95
N ILE A 232 -0.77 -24.95 26.00
CA ILE A 232 0.46 -25.27 26.74
C ILE A 232 0.62 -26.78 26.80
N THR A 233 1.73 -27.31 26.28
CA THR A 233 2.10 -28.72 26.44
C THR A 233 3.44 -28.80 27.17
N PRO A 234 3.47 -29.17 28.46
CA PRO A 234 4.71 -29.20 29.23
C PRO A 234 5.48 -30.50 29.02
N SER A 235 6.79 -30.48 29.25
CA SER A 235 7.63 -31.69 29.30
C SER A 235 7.51 -32.44 30.64
N LYS A 236 6.94 -31.81 31.67
CA LYS A 236 6.80 -32.34 33.04
C LYS A 236 5.49 -31.88 33.67
N ASP A 237 5.01 -32.64 34.65
CA ASP A 237 3.88 -32.21 35.50
C ASP A 237 4.26 -30.96 36.31
N GLY A 238 3.31 -30.07 36.50
CA GLY A 238 3.54 -28.84 37.27
C GLY A 238 2.25 -28.08 37.59
N ASN A 239 2.28 -27.32 38.67
CA ASN A 239 1.25 -26.34 38.97
C ASN A 239 1.79 -24.96 38.61
N VAL A 240 1.05 -24.24 37.79
CA VAL A 240 1.42 -22.91 37.29
C VAL A 240 0.25 -21.95 37.43
N SER A 241 0.48 -20.69 37.15
CA SER A 241 -0.57 -19.68 37.01
C SER A 241 -0.67 -19.22 35.57
N VAL A 242 -1.89 -19.01 35.08
CA VAL A 242 -2.14 -18.25 33.85
C VAL A 242 -2.82 -16.95 34.22
N VAL A 243 -2.28 -15.84 33.71
CA VAL A 243 -2.74 -14.49 34.07
C VAL A 243 -3.37 -13.81 32.87
N ASN A 244 -4.66 -13.49 32.99
CA ASN A 244 -5.40 -12.63 32.09
C ASN A 244 -5.05 -11.18 32.38
N VAL A 245 -4.40 -10.51 31.43
CA VAL A 245 -3.95 -9.12 31.58
C VAL A 245 -4.70 -8.20 30.62
N ILE A 246 -5.17 -7.07 31.15
CA ILE A 246 -5.50 -5.90 30.35
C ILE A 246 -4.50 -4.81 30.75
N ASP A 247 -3.59 -4.44 29.85
CA ASP A 247 -2.43 -3.60 30.16
C ASP A 247 -2.69 -2.11 29.86
N GLY A 248 -2.59 -1.27 30.88
CA GLY A 248 -2.87 0.16 30.78
C GLY A 248 -1.81 0.99 30.05
N TYR A 249 -0.61 0.49 29.77
CA TYR A 249 0.43 1.27 29.06
C TYR A 249 0.05 1.64 27.62
N SER A 250 -0.79 0.83 26.97
CA SER A 250 -1.34 1.14 25.65
C SER A 250 -2.36 2.30 25.67
N ALA A 251 -2.91 2.67 26.82
CA ALA A 251 -3.94 3.70 26.97
C ALA A 251 -3.39 5.14 26.89
N VAL A 252 -2.63 5.44 25.84
CA VAL A 252 -2.04 6.77 25.61
C VAL A 252 -3.10 7.83 25.29
N ARG A 253 -2.89 9.07 25.75
CA ARG A 253 -3.84 10.20 25.59
C ARG A 253 -5.23 9.88 26.15
N THR A 254 -5.26 9.19 27.30
CA THR A 254 -6.49 8.89 28.02
C THR A 254 -6.36 9.12 29.51
N ASP A 255 -7.49 9.42 30.14
CA ASP A 255 -7.67 9.45 31.59
C ASP A 255 -8.31 8.14 32.08
N PHE A 256 -7.73 7.55 33.12
CA PHE A 256 -8.33 6.41 33.80
C PHE A 256 -9.65 6.77 34.48
N LYS A 257 -10.66 5.89 34.39
CA LYS A 257 -11.93 6.05 35.12
C LYS A 257 -12.22 5.00 36.17
N GLY A 258 -11.87 3.76 35.90
CA GLY A 258 -12.21 2.68 36.80
C GLY A 258 -11.92 1.32 36.21
N SER A 259 -11.53 0.41 37.09
CA SER A 259 -11.30 -0.99 36.79
C SER A 259 -11.83 -1.83 37.95
N GLY A 260 -12.05 -3.12 37.72
CA GLY A 260 -12.49 -4.02 38.77
C GLY A 260 -12.98 -5.35 38.23
N GLN A 261 -13.64 -6.10 39.10
CA GLN A 261 -14.33 -7.34 38.73
C GLN A 261 -15.83 -7.09 38.63
N ASP A 262 -16.45 -7.73 37.66
CA ASP A 262 -17.91 -7.74 37.50
C ASP A 262 -18.36 -9.11 37.02
N GLY A 263 -18.84 -9.93 37.97
CA GLY A 263 -19.07 -11.36 37.74
C GLY A 263 -17.74 -12.12 37.59
N GLY A 264 -17.65 -12.99 36.57
CA GLY A 264 -16.42 -13.72 36.24
C GLY A 264 -15.41 -12.92 35.42
N ALA A 265 -15.74 -11.69 35.03
CA ALA A 265 -14.91 -10.83 34.19
C ALA A 265 -14.08 -9.84 34.99
N ILE A 266 -12.91 -9.48 34.46
CA ILE A 266 -12.24 -8.21 34.78
C ILE A 266 -12.65 -7.14 33.77
N TYR A 267 -12.68 -5.88 34.21
CA TYR A 267 -12.91 -4.75 33.33
C TYR A 267 -12.01 -3.57 33.65
N THR A 268 -11.78 -2.73 32.65
CA THR A 268 -11.15 -1.41 32.77
C THR A 268 -11.88 -0.40 31.90
N SER A 269 -11.73 0.88 32.23
CA SER A 269 -12.38 1.98 31.52
C SER A 269 -11.54 3.25 31.53
N VAL A 270 -11.56 3.92 30.39
CA VAL A 270 -10.78 5.13 30.11
C VAL A 270 -11.60 6.14 29.32
N ASN A 271 -11.26 7.42 29.43
CA ASN A 271 -11.78 8.50 28.60
C ASN A 271 -10.65 9.09 27.75
N PRO A 272 -10.92 9.54 26.52
CA PRO A 272 -9.96 10.35 25.81
C PRO A 272 -9.66 11.62 26.60
N GLU A 273 -8.40 12.02 26.65
CA GLU A 273 -7.99 13.29 27.24
C GLU A 273 -8.78 14.44 26.60
N GLY A 274 -9.30 15.36 27.43
CA GLY A 274 -10.12 16.49 26.96
C GLY A 274 -11.56 16.15 26.58
N ILE A 275 -11.99 14.88 26.62
CA ILE A 275 -13.36 14.45 26.25
C ILE A 275 -13.97 13.57 27.36
N SER A 276 -14.34 14.19 28.47
CA SER A 276 -14.84 13.51 29.68
C SER A 276 -16.22 12.85 29.55
N ASN A 277 -17.00 13.18 28.52
CA ASN A 277 -18.29 12.54 28.24
C ASN A 277 -18.18 11.27 27.39
N VAL A 278 -16.98 10.92 26.92
CA VAL A 278 -16.74 9.73 26.11
C VAL A 278 -15.98 8.67 26.91
N THR A 279 -16.57 7.52 27.18
CA THR A 279 -15.93 6.45 27.96
C THR A 279 -15.88 5.14 27.18
N ALA A 280 -14.71 4.53 27.11
CA ALA A 280 -14.51 3.18 26.60
C ALA A 280 -14.47 2.17 27.76
N PHE A 281 -15.10 1.01 27.56
CA PHE A 281 -15.06 -0.12 28.48
C PHE A 281 -14.46 -1.33 27.76
N ILE A 282 -13.54 -2.01 28.43
CA ILE A 282 -12.99 -3.31 28.00
C ILE A 282 -13.25 -4.33 29.10
N TYR A 283 -13.86 -5.44 28.74
CA TYR A 283 -14.14 -6.61 29.57
C TYR A 283 -13.33 -7.80 29.05
N ALA A 284 -12.83 -8.63 29.96
CA ALA A 284 -12.18 -9.90 29.60
C ALA A 284 -12.60 -11.02 30.55
N GLU A 285 -12.94 -12.16 29.96
CA GLU A 285 -13.31 -13.41 30.66
C GLU A 285 -12.44 -14.57 30.17
N MET A 286 -12.29 -15.61 30.98
CA MET A 286 -11.51 -16.81 30.64
C MET A 286 -12.34 -18.09 30.67
N SER A 287 -11.96 -19.06 29.84
CA SER A 287 -12.35 -20.46 29.94
C SER A 287 -11.13 -21.36 29.76
N GLY A 288 -11.23 -22.64 30.09
CA GLY A 288 -10.16 -23.58 29.84
C GLY A 288 -10.57 -25.04 29.96
N THR A 289 -9.68 -25.94 29.55
CA THR A 289 -9.86 -27.40 29.63
C THR A 289 -9.72 -27.94 31.06
N GLU A 290 -9.92 -29.25 31.22
CA GLU A 290 -9.61 -29.95 32.48
C GLU A 290 -8.18 -29.61 32.94
N GLY A 291 -8.04 -29.14 34.18
CA GLY A 291 -6.77 -28.65 34.76
C GLY A 291 -6.75 -27.13 35.02
N VAL A 292 -7.59 -26.35 34.36
CA VAL A 292 -7.74 -24.90 34.58
C VAL A 292 -8.79 -24.65 35.68
N ASN A 293 -8.35 -24.22 36.85
CA ASN A 293 -9.26 -23.99 37.98
C ASN A 293 -9.78 -22.55 37.99
N LEU A 294 -10.86 -22.27 37.26
CA LEU A 294 -11.48 -20.93 37.21
C LEU A 294 -11.99 -20.45 38.58
N SER A 295 -12.36 -21.35 39.50
CA SER A 295 -12.76 -20.96 40.86
C SER A 295 -11.61 -20.42 41.72
N SER A 296 -10.36 -20.65 41.31
CA SER A 296 -9.17 -20.05 41.93
C SER A 296 -8.87 -18.63 41.44
N SER A 297 -9.74 -18.05 40.60
CA SER A 297 -9.53 -16.73 40.02
C SER A 297 -9.35 -15.67 41.10
N SER A 298 -8.26 -14.91 41.02
CA SER A 298 -7.97 -13.81 41.94
C SER A 298 -7.34 -12.64 41.20
N LEU A 299 -7.64 -11.41 41.64
CA LEU A 299 -6.92 -10.24 41.14
C LEU A 299 -5.46 -10.32 41.58
N VAL A 300 -4.56 -10.00 40.65
CA VAL A 300 -3.13 -9.93 40.93
C VAL A 300 -2.62 -8.54 40.59
N ASN A 301 -1.84 -8.00 41.51
CA ASN A 301 -1.14 -6.72 41.39
C ASN A 301 0.37 -7.01 41.60
N ASP A 302 1.21 -6.02 41.30
CA ASP A 302 2.64 -6.03 41.67
C ASP A 302 3.47 -7.21 41.11
N LYS A 303 3.06 -7.76 39.96
CA LYS A 303 3.85 -8.73 39.20
C LYS A 303 4.83 -8.01 38.26
N PRO A 304 6.02 -8.57 37.99
CA PRO A 304 7.05 -7.91 37.19
C PRO A 304 6.64 -7.60 35.75
N TYR A 305 5.68 -8.36 35.21
CA TYR A 305 5.12 -8.20 33.86
C TYR A 305 3.84 -7.33 33.83
N LEU A 306 3.44 -6.70 34.95
CA LEU A 306 2.31 -5.78 34.99
C LEU A 306 2.82 -4.34 35.07
N HIS A 307 2.54 -3.55 34.04
CA HIS A 307 2.96 -2.16 34.00
C HIS A 307 2.15 -1.27 34.96
N THR A 308 2.85 -0.33 35.61
CA THR A 308 2.26 0.62 36.56
C THR A 308 1.41 1.68 35.85
N ASN A 309 0.11 1.40 35.69
CA ASN A 309 -0.88 2.32 35.16
C ASN A 309 -2.25 2.02 35.80
N GLY A 310 -3.04 3.05 36.15
CA GLY A 310 -4.33 2.85 36.82
C GLY A 310 -5.34 2.02 36.01
N SER A 311 -5.20 2.03 34.68
CA SER A 311 -6.04 1.24 33.77
C SER A 311 -5.56 -0.20 33.56
N THR A 312 -4.42 -0.60 34.12
CA THR A 312 -3.95 -1.99 34.16
C THR A 312 -4.79 -2.79 35.15
N ILE A 313 -5.26 -3.96 34.73
CA ILE A 313 -5.92 -4.93 35.61
C ILE A 313 -5.59 -6.35 35.17
N ALA A 314 -5.39 -7.24 36.13
CA ALA A 314 -5.04 -8.62 35.86
C ALA A 314 -5.73 -9.61 36.81
N GLN A 315 -6.02 -10.80 36.30
CA GLN A 315 -6.63 -11.90 37.05
C GLN A 315 -5.87 -13.19 36.79
N SER A 316 -5.40 -13.84 37.86
CA SER A 316 -4.68 -15.11 37.80
C SER A 316 -5.62 -16.29 38.06
N VAL A 317 -5.40 -17.41 37.37
CA VAL A 317 -6.03 -18.71 37.66
C VAL A 317 -4.96 -19.79 37.80
N ASN A 318 -5.15 -20.71 38.74
CA ASN A 318 -4.26 -21.86 38.92
C ASN A 318 -4.53 -22.90 37.83
N VAL A 319 -3.45 -23.40 37.23
CA VAL A 319 -3.49 -24.41 36.16
C VAL A 319 -2.61 -25.60 36.55
N LYS A 320 -3.19 -26.79 36.53
CA LYS A 320 -2.46 -28.05 36.72
C LYS A 320 -2.09 -28.64 35.36
N LEU A 321 -0.82 -28.53 35.01
CA LEU A 321 -0.26 -29.06 33.77
C LEU A 321 0.19 -30.51 33.96
N ARG A 322 0.01 -31.35 32.93
CA ARG A 322 0.45 -32.75 32.89
C ARG A 322 1.40 -32.97 31.70
N ALA A 323 2.48 -33.69 31.93
CA ALA A 323 3.51 -33.97 30.93
C ALA A 323 2.90 -34.52 29.63
N GLY A 324 3.23 -33.89 28.50
CA GLY A 324 2.76 -34.30 27.17
C GLY A 324 1.28 -34.08 26.88
N GLN A 325 0.50 -33.49 27.81
CA GLN A 325 -0.91 -33.16 27.60
C GLN A 325 -1.09 -31.66 27.38
N THR A 326 -1.80 -31.31 26.30
CA THR A 326 -2.09 -29.92 25.96
C THR A 326 -3.23 -29.38 26.81
N THR A 327 -2.98 -28.32 27.57
CA THR A 327 -3.99 -27.53 28.28
C THR A 327 -4.36 -26.31 27.44
N LYS A 328 -5.66 -26.05 27.23
CA LYS A 328 -6.14 -24.89 26.48
C LYS A 328 -6.78 -23.86 27.42
N ILE A 329 -6.45 -22.59 27.21
CA ILE A 329 -7.02 -21.44 27.90
C ILE A 329 -7.47 -20.44 26.84
N ASP A 330 -8.75 -20.07 26.88
CA ASP A 330 -9.36 -19.12 25.96
C ASP A 330 -9.77 -17.86 26.72
N LYS A 331 -9.40 -16.69 26.18
CA LYS A 331 -9.77 -15.37 26.64
C LYS A 331 -10.76 -14.74 25.67
N PHE A 332 -11.86 -14.21 26.21
CA PHE A 332 -12.93 -13.56 25.48
C PHE A 332 -12.99 -12.09 25.87
N VAL A 333 -12.73 -11.21 24.91
CA VAL A 333 -12.72 -9.76 25.11
C VAL A 333 -14.00 -9.15 24.56
N GLY A 334 -14.57 -8.23 25.32
CA GLY A 334 -15.70 -7.41 24.92
C GLY A 334 -15.39 -5.94 25.09
N ALA A 335 -15.63 -5.11 24.08
CA ALA A 335 -15.35 -3.68 24.13
C ALA A 335 -16.51 -2.85 23.59
N ALA A 336 -16.69 -1.65 24.14
CA ALA A 336 -17.66 -0.68 23.65
C ALA A 336 -17.35 0.72 24.18
N THR A 337 -17.74 1.75 23.44
CA THR A 337 -17.64 3.15 23.87
C THR A 337 -18.99 3.85 23.78
N THR A 338 -19.14 4.94 24.53
CA THR A 338 -20.29 5.84 24.47
C THR A 338 -20.51 6.47 23.08
N ASP A 339 -19.50 6.53 22.22
CA ASP A 339 -19.63 7.10 20.88
C ASP A 339 -20.50 6.25 19.96
N GLN A 340 -20.49 4.94 20.18
CA GLN A 340 -21.24 3.99 19.36
C GLN A 340 -22.36 3.28 20.13
N PHE A 341 -22.25 3.15 21.45
CA PHE A 341 -23.21 2.40 22.25
C PHE A 341 -23.79 3.26 23.37
N LYS A 342 -25.13 3.31 23.47
CA LYS A 342 -25.83 4.06 24.52
C LYS A 342 -25.46 3.60 25.94
N ASN A 343 -25.27 2.29 26.13
CA ASN A 343 -24.89 1.67 27.40
C ASN A 343 -23.59 0.88 27.21
N PRO A 344 -22.42 1.54 27.08
CA PRO A 344 -21.21 0.87 26.62
C PRO A 344 -20.69 -0.15 27.63
N ARG A 345 -20.79 0.11 28.94
CA ARG A 345 -20.43 -0.87 29.97
C ARG A 345 -21.18 -2.19 29.80
N GLN A 346 -22.49 -2.12 29.60
CA GLN A 346 -23.31 -3.32 29.39
C GLN A 346 -23.02 -3.97 28.02
N ALA A 347 -22.82 -3.17 26.97
CA ALA A 347 -22.51 -3.69 25.64
C ALA A 347 -21.18 -4.46 25.60
N ALA A 348 -20.14 -3.93 26.26
CA ALA A 348 -18.83 -4.59 26.40
C ALA A 348 -18.95 -5.90 27.21
N LYS A 349 -19.61 -5.85 28.38
CA LYS A 349 -19.86 -7.02 29.22
C LYS A 349 -20.66 -8.11 28.50
N ASP A 350 -21.72 -7.73 27.80
CA ASP A 350 -22.53 -8.70 27.06
C ASP A 350 -21.75 -9.28 25.87
N ALA A 351 -20.83 -8.51 25.27
CA ALA A 351 -20.00 -8.99 24.18
C ALA A 351 -19.02 -10.08 24.64
N SER A 352 -18.28 -9.88 25.75
CA SER A 352 -17.40 -10.91 26.34
C SER A 352 -18.21 -12.14 26.75
N ALA A 353 -19.32 -11.94 27.47
CA ALA A 353 -20.14 -13.03 27.98
C ALA A 353 -20.83 -13.83 26.87
N ARG A 354 -21.24 -13.18 25.77
CA ARG A 354 -21.76 -13.89 24.58
C ARG A 354 -20.68 -14.73 23.93
N ALA A 355 -19.48 -14.18 23.72
CA ALA A 355 -18.38 -14.92 23.11
C ALA A 355 -18.00 -16.15 23.96
N LEU A 356 -17.95 -15.99 25.29
CA LEU A 356 -17.76 -17.10 26.23
C LEU A 356 -18.84 -18.19 26.08
N ARG A 357 -20.13 -17.82 25.99
CA ARG A 357 -21.23 -18.78 25.80
C ARG A 357 -21.20 -19.49 24.45
N THR A 358 -20.83 -18.78 23.39
CA THR A 358 -20.66 -19.34 22.05
C THR A 358 -19.48 -20.32 22.00
N GLY A 359 -18.42 -20.02 22.74
CA GLY A 359 -17.19 -20.80 22.76
C GLY A 359 -16.26 -20.45 21.59
N TYR A 360 -14.97 -20.70 21.79
CA TYR A 360 -13.91 -20.23 20.89
C TYR A 360 -14.04 -20.78 19.47
N GLU A 361 -14.27 -22.09 19.31
CA GLU A 361 -14.33 -22.73 17.97
C GLU A 361 -15.46 -22.15 17.11
N GLU A 362 -16.63 -21.92 17.69
CA GLU A 362 -17.78 -21.42 16.95
C GLU A 362 -17.65 -19.92 16.63
N SER A 363 -17.08 -19.14 17.56
CA SER A 363 -16.68 -17.76 17.26
C SER A 363 -15.61 -17.71 16.16
N LEU A 364 -14.65 -18.63 16.14
CA LEU A 364 -13.63 -18.70 15.08
C LEU A 364 -14.26 -19.03 13.71
N LYS A 365 -15.20 -19.98 13.63
CA LYS A 365 -15.89 -20.30 12.37
C LYS A 365 -16.68 -19.11 11.83
N THR A 366 -17.44 -18.43 12.68
CA THR A 366 -18.24 -17.26 12.26
C THR A 366 -17.35 -16.07 11.89
N HIS A 367 -16.21 -15.91 12.54
CA HIS A 367 -15.16 -14.97 12.14
C HIS A 367 -14.61 -15.27 10.74
N ILE A 368 -14.20 -16.52 10.48
CA ILE A 368 -13.67 -16.96 9.18
C ILE A 368 -14.71 -16.81 8.07
N ALA A 369 -15.97 -17.18 8.35
CA ALA A 369 -17.05 -17.05 7.37
C ALA A 369 -17.29 -15.59 6.95
N GLU A 370 -17.17 -14.66 7.90
CA GLU A 370 -17.27 -13.24 7.58
C GLU A 370 -16.07 -12.74 6.77
N TRP A 371 -14.84 -13.19 7.07
CA TRP A 371 -13.68 -12.89 6.22
C TRP A 371 -13.80 -13.44 4.81
N THR A 372 -14.36 -14.65 4.64
CA THR A 372 -14.67 -15.19 3.31
C THR A 372 -15.69 -14.33 2.56
N THR A 373 -16.65 -13.75 3.27
CA THR A 373 -17.65 -12.83 2.69
C THR A 373 -17.02 -11.50 2.27
N VAL A 374 -16.19 -10.89 3.14
CA VAL A 374 -15.63 -9.55 2.89
C VAL A 374 -14.35 -9.53 2.07
N PHE A 375 -13.60 -10.64 2.05
CA PHE A 375 -12.33 -10.77 1.36
C PHE A 375 -12.26 -12.08 0.54
N PRO A 376 -13.12 -12.22 -0.47
CA PRO A 376 -13.25 -13.47 -1.20
C PRO A 376 -12.09 -13.72 -2.18
N SER A 377 -11.91 -14.96 -2.61
CA SER A 377 -10.70 -15.42 -3.32
C SER A 377 -10.47 -14.77 -4.69
N ASP A 378 -11.52 -14.26 -5.35
CA ASP A 378 -11.44 -13.57 -6.64
C ASP A 378 -11.18 -12.06 -6.50
N SER A 379 -11.13 -11.52 -5.27
CA SER A 379 -10.93 -10.09 -4.99
C SER A 379 -9.47 -9.64 -4.93
N THR A 380 -8.52 -10.53 -5.26
CA THR A 380 -7.09 -10.22 -5.41
C THR A 380 -6.61 -10.61 -6.81
N GLU A 381 -5.54 -9.98 -7.28
CA GLU A 381 -4.84 -10.40 -8.49
C GLU A 381 -4.24 -11.79 -8.30
N ASP A 382 -4.34 -12.62 -9.33
CA ASP A 382 -3.75 -13.95 -9.40
C ASP A 382 -2.72 -14.01 -10.53
N TYR A 383 -1.47 -14.21 -10.12
CA TYR A 383 -0.29 -14.31 -10.99
C TYR A 383 0.11 -15.77 -11.27
N THR A 384 -0.70 -16.74 -10.84
CA THR A 384 -0.39 -18.15 -11.04
C THR A 384 -0.52 -18.55 -12.51
N ILE A 385 0.27 -19.53 -12.91
CA ILE A 385 0.23 -20.10 -14.25
C ILE A 385 -1.15 -20.76 -14.44
N PRO A 386 -1.93 -20.37 -15.47
CA PRO A 386 -3.24 -20.94 -15.74
C PRO A 386 -3.21 -22.48 -15.77
N GLY A 387 -4.12 -23.10 -15.02
CA GLY A 387 -4.23 -24.56 -14.91
C GLY A 387 -3.24 -25.24 -13.95
N LYS A 388 -2.17 -24.56 -13.50
CA LYS A 388 -1.19 -25.13 -12.56
C LYS A 388 -1.34 -24.61 -11.12
N LYS A 389 -1.91 -23.43 -10.92
CA LYS A 389 -2.05 -22.74 -9.61
C LYS A 389 -0.71 -22.44 -8.90
N TRP A 390 0.39 -22.40 -9.65
CA TRP A 390 1.73 -22.07 -9.13
C TRP A 390 2.20 -20.74 -9.71
N LEU A 391 2.95 -19.96 -8.94
CA LEU A 391 3.60 -18.75 -9.40
C LEU A 391 4.80 -19.09 -10.28
N PRO A 392 5.11 -18.27 -11.30
CA PRO A 392 6.45 -18.23 -11.87
C PRO A 392 7.51 -18.10 -10.77
N LEU A 393 8.64 -18.80 -10.90
CA LEU A 393 9.79 -18.69 -9.99
C LEU A 393 10.57 -17.40 -10.27
N ASP A 394 9.90 -16.27 -10.08
CA ASP A 394 10.41 -14.93 -10.23
C ASP A 394 10.10 -14.15 -8.94
N HIS A 395 11.13 -13.58 -8.33
CA HIS A 395 11.00 -12.91 -7.03
C HIS A 395 10.09 -11.68 -7.08
N HIS A 396 10.10 -10.92 -8.18
CA HIS A 396 9.21 -9.77 -8.35
C HIS A 396 7.75 -10.21 -8.51
N ILE A 397 7.49 -11.33 -9.20
CA ILE A 397 6.14 -11.91 -9.30
C ILE A 397 5.67 -12.48 -7.96
N ILE A 398 6.56 -13.13 -7.21
CA ILE A 398 6.24 -13.63 -5.86
C ILE A 398 5.86 -12.44 -4.96
N GLU A 399 6.64 -11.36 -4.92
CA GLU A 399 6.29 -10.18 -4.13
C GLU A 399 5.00 -9.49 -4.63
N ALA A 400 4.81 -9.36 -5.95
CA ALA A 400 3.57 -8.84 -6.52
C ALA A 400 2.33 -9.65 -6.08
N SER A 401 2.47 -10.97 -5.96
CA SER A 401 1.40 -11.85 -5.45
C SER A 401 1.16 -11.72 -3.94
N ILE A 402 2.18 -11.35 -3.16
CA ILE A 402 2.04 -11.08 -1.72
C ILE A 402 1.30 -9.76 -1.55
N VAL A 403 1.75 -8.69 -2.22
CA VAL A 403 1.16 -7.35 -2.07
C VAL A 403 -0.26 -7.26 -2.64
N SER A 404 -0.63 -8.08 -3.63
CA SER A 404 -2.03 -8.16 -4.11
C SER A 404 -3.01 -8.66 -3.04
N VAL A 405 -2.51 -9.37 -2.02
CA VAL A 405 -3.31 -9.85 -0.88
C VAL A 405 -3.13 -8.94 0.33
N VAL A 406 -1.89 -8.60 0.67
CA VAL A 406 -1.54 -7.77 1.83
C VAL A 406 -2.20 -6.39 1.75
N ASN A 407 -2.16 -5.73 0.60
CA ASN A 407 -2.69 -4.38 0.45
C ASN A 407 -4.19 -4.29 0.78
N PRO A 408 -5.09 -5.05 0.13
CA PRO A 408 -6.51 -5.02 0.50
C PRO A 408 -6.75 -5.59 1.90
N TYR A 409 -5.98 -6.56 2.41
CA TYR A 409 -6.15 -7.08 3.77
C TYR A 409 -5.99 -5.97 4.84
N TYR A 410 -4.91 -5.19 4.78
CA TYR A 410 -4.65 -4.12 5.76
C TYR A 410 -5.68 -2.99 5.70
N LEU A 411 -6.22 -2.69 4.52
CA LEU A 411 -7.33 -1.75 4.36
C LEU A 411 -8.64 -2.34 4.92
N LEU A 412 -8.97 -3.58 4.57
CA LEU A 412 -10.22 -4.24 4.98
C LEU A 412 -10.29 -4.51 6.48
N GLN A 413 -9.19 -4.79 7.17
CA GLN A 413 -9.23 -4.92 8.63
C GLN A 413 -9.61 -3.61 9.34
N SER A 414 -9.48 -2.46 8.66
CA SER A 414 -9.91 -1.15 9.16
C SER A 414 -11.38 -0.83 8.86
N THR A 415 -12.14 -1.73 8.23
CA THR A 415 -13.55 -1.52 7.87
C THR A 415 -14.49 -2.49 8.58
N ALA A 416 -15.75 -2.08 8.79
CA ALA A 416 -16.82 -2.95 9.27
C ALA A 416 -17.75 -3.31 8.10
N SER A 417 -18.15 -4.58 7.99
CA SER A 417 -19.07 -5.03 6.95
C SER A 417 -20.52 -4.70 7.25
N HIS A 418 -21.41 -4.77 6.26
CA HIS A 418 -22.85 -4.61 6.46
C HIS A 418 -23.43 -5.66 7.41
N ASN A 419 -22.95 -6.90 7.35
CA ASN A 419 -23.33 -7.95 8.30
C ASN A 419 -22.94 -7.57 9.73
N ALA A 420 -21.73 -7.04 9.91
CA ALA A 420 -21.24 -6.60 11.21
C ALA A 420 -22.06 -5.42 11.76
N LEU A 421 -22.34 -4.41 10.92
CA LEU A 421 -23.20 -3.27 11.27
C LEU A 421 -24.61 -3.75 11.69
N THR A 422 -25.17 -4.72 10.96
CA THR A 422 -26.45 -5.33 11.28
C THR A 422 -26.40 -6.08 12.63
N ALA A 423 -25.33 -6.85 12.89
CA ALA A 423 -25.14 -7.61 14.12
C ALA A 423 -25.11 -6.72 15.38
N VAL A 424 -24.65 -5.48 15.25
CA VAL A 424 -24.64 -4.45 16.31
C VAL A 424 -25.81 -3.46 16.19
N LYS A 425 -26.88 -3.85 15.50
CA LYS A 425 -28.13 -3.09 15.35
C LYS A 425 -27.93 -1.69 14.76
N ASN A 426 -27.03 -1.58 13.79
CA ASN A 426 -26.64 -0.33 13.15
C ASN A 426 -26.25 0.75 14.18
N ALA A 427 -25.51 0.34 15.22
CA ALA A 427 -24.71 1.28 15.99
C ALA A 427 -23.91 2.15 15.00
N PRO A 428 -23.68 3.44 15.31
CA PRO A 428 -23.16 4.41 14.35
C PRO A 428 -21.64 4.27 14.19
N LEU A 429 -21.24 3.05 13.86
CA LEU A 429 -19.98 2.55 13.32
C LEU A 429 -19.97 2.84 11.81
N ASN A 430 -18.81 2.83 11.16
CA ASN A 430 -18.66 3.26 9.75
C ASN A 430 -18.91 4.77 9.52
N ARG A 431 -18.60 5.59 10.53
CA ARG A 431 -18.59 7.06 10.44
C ARG A 431 -17.19 7.69 10.47
N GLY A 432 -16.16 6.89 10.78
CA GLY A 432 -14.75 7.22 10.58
C GLY A 432 -14.31 6.96 9.14
N SER A 433 -13.08 7.37 8.78
CA SER A 433 -12.39 6.95 7.55
C SER A 433 -11.15 6.12 7.93
N ILE A 434 -10.36 5.65 6.96
CA ILE A 434 -9.11 4.94 7.23
C ILE A 434 -7.99 5.97 7.47
N ALA A 435 -7.39 5.92 8.66
CA ALA A 435 -6.23 6.72 9.02
C ALA A 435 -4.94 6.14 8.42
N VAL A 436 -3.88 6.95 8.32
CA VAL A 436 -2.57 6.53 7.77
C VAL A 436 -2.02 5.27 8.47
N GLY A 437 -2.14 5.20 9.80
CA GLY A 437 -1.74 4.04 10.62
C GLY A 437 -2.82 2.96 10.80
N GLY A 438 -3.97 3.08 10.15
CA GLY A 438 -5.14 2.22 10.37
C GLY A 438 -5.65 2.30 11.81
N LEU A 439 -6.14 1.17 12.34
CA LEU A 439 -6.58 1.03 13.74
C LEU A 439 -5.55 0.33 14.64
N THR A 440 -4.30 0.18 14.18
CA THR A 440 -3.27 -0.61 14.88
C THR A 440 -2.02 0.20 15.20
N SER A 441 -2.01 1.50 14.93
CA SER A 441 -0.93 2.43 15.26
C SER A 441 -1.48 3.84 15.50
N ASP A 442 -0.73 4.65 16.27
CA ASP A 442 -1.01 6.06 16.47
C ASP A 442 -0.13 6.99 15.62
N SER A 443 0.60 6.45 14.64
CA SER A 443 1.28 7.26 13.62
C SER A 443 0.32 8.25 12.96
N TYR A 444 0.81 9.45 12.64
CA TYR A 444 0.00 10.58 12.18
C TYR A 444 -1.17 10.96 13.10
N GLY A 445 -1.12 10.55 14.38
CA GLY A 445 -2.19 10.83 15.34
C GLY A 445 -3.50 10.13 14.98
N GLY A 446 -3.47 9.10 14.13
CA GLY A 446 -4.66 8.47 13.57
C GLY A 446 -5.53 9.41 12.74
N LEU A 447 -4.99 10.51 12.22
CA LEU A 447 -5.76 11.50 11.46
C LEU A 447 -6.08 11.01 10.03
N ILE A 448 -7.17 11.56 9.49
CA ILE A 448 -7.63 11.34 8.12
C ILE A 448 -7.10 12.47 7.22
N PHE A 449 -6.47 12.07 6.12
CA PHE A 449 -5.87 12.95 5.10
C PHE A 449 -6.48 12.67 3.73
N TRP A 450 -6.04 13.40 2.70
CA TRP A 450 -6.28 13.05 1.29
C TRP A 450 -5.73 11.65 0.92
N ASP A 451 -4.80 11.09 1.69
CA ASP A 451 -4.38 9.68 1.71
C ASP A 451 -5.55 8.71 1.56
N ALA A 452 -6.61 8.96 2.33
CA ALA A 452 -7.80 8.14 2.33
C ALA A 452 -8.52 8.18 0.97
N ASP A 453 -8.63 9.36 0.37
CA ASP A 453 -9.45 9.64 -0.81
C ASP A 453 -8.74 9.31 -2.14
N ILE A 454 -7.42 9.52 -2.23
CA ILE A 454 -6.63 9.32 -3.47
C ILE A 454 -5.85 8.02 -3.49
N TRP A 455 -5.35 7.60 -2.33
CA TRP A 455 -4.40 6.49 -2.28
C TRP A 455 -5.09 5.21 -1.88
N MET A 456 -5.86 5.23 -0.79
CA MET A 456 -6.53 4.04 -0.26
C MET A 456 -7.84 3.72 -0.99
N GLN A 457 -8.70 4.72 -1.22
CA GLN A 457 -10.04 4.49 -1.74
C GLN A 457 -10.09 3.93 -3.16
N PRO A 458 -9.33 4.42 -4.16
CA PRO A 458 -9.53 3.98 -5.55
C PRO A 458 -9.23 2.50 -5.74
N GLY A 459 -8.15 2.00 -5.12
CA GLY A 459 -7.80 0.58 -5.14
C GLY A 459 -8.82 -0.30 -4.41
N LEU A 460 -9.43 0.20 -3.33
CA LEU A 460 -10.41 -0.54 -2.53
C LEU A 460 -11.80 -0.54 -3.16
N VAL A 461 -12.30 0.61 -3.64
CA VAL A 461 -13.69 0.76 -4.12
C VAL A 461 -13.99 -0.18 -5.26
N VAL A 462 -13.06 -0.35 -6.20
CA VAL A 462 -13.26 -1.14 -7.40
C VAL A 462 -13.54 -2.61 -7.08
N ALA A 463 -12.95 -3.18 -6.01
CA ALA A 463 -13.16 -4.58 -5.64
C ALA A 463 -14.09 -4.76 -4.42
N PHE A 464 -14.15 -3.77 -3.53
CA PHE A 464 -14.88 -3.79 -2.26
C PHE A 464 -15.75 -2.53 -2.09
N PRO A 465 -16.73 -2.29 -2.98
CA PRO A 465 -17.51 -1.05 -2.98
C PRO A 465 -18.28 -0.83 -1.67
N GLU A 466 -18.74 -1.89 -1.01
CA GLU A 466 -19.39 -1.82 0.30
C GLU A 466 -18.43 -1.33 1.40
N ALA A 467 -17.26 -1.96 1.55
CA ALA A 467 -16.26 -1.57 2.53
C ALA A 467 -15.74 -0.14 2.27
N SER A 468 -15.63 0.25 1.00
CA SER A 468 -15.23 1.59 0.57
C SER A 468 -16.25 2.68 0.88
N GLN A 469 -17.46 2.37 1.35
CA GLN A 469 -18.40 3.43 1.76
C GLN A 469 -17.90 4.21 2.98
N ILE A 470 -16.96 3.66 3.76
CA ILE A 470 -16.37 4.31 4.93
C ILE A 470 -15.82 5.71 4.60
N PHE A 471 -15.18 5.87 3.44
CA PHE A 471 -14.60 7.14 2.97
C PHE A 471 -15.68 8.20 2.73
N SER A 472 -16.69 7.88 1.92
CA SER A 472 -17.78 8.81 1.59
C SER A 472 -18.67 9.10 2.80
N ASN A 473 -18.94 8.08 3.63
CA ASN A 473 -19.74 8.24 4.85
C ASN A 473 -19.07 9.19 5.84
N TYR A 474 -17.74 9.12 5.98
CA TYR A 474 -16.97 10.06 6.79
C TYR A 474 -17.14 11.50 6.30
N ARG A 475 -16.97 11.74 4.99
CA ARG A 475 -17.12 13.08 4.41
C ARG A 475 -18.55 13.59 4.59
N VAL A 476 -19.57 12.77 4.35
CA VAL A 476 -20.97 13.12 4.63
C VAL A 476 -21.22 13.44 6.12
N ASP A 477 -20.64 12.68 7.06
CA ASP A 477 -20.76 12.95 8.51
C ASP A 477 -20.14 14.30 8.89
N LYS A 478 -18.98 14.64 8.31
CA LYS A 478 -18.26 15.90 8.59
C LYS A 478 -18.74 17.09 7.75
N TYR A 479 -19.63 16.89 6.77
CA TYR A 479 -20.08 17.93 5.86
C TYR A 479 -20.64 19.17 6.57
N GLY A 480 -21.46 18.98 7.61
CA GLY A 480 -21.99 20.10 8.40
C GLY A 480 -20.89 20.92 9.09
N GLN A 481 -19.77 20.30 9.48
CA GLN A 481 -18.61 21.02 9.98
C GLN A 481 -17.81 21.69 8.86
N ALA A 482 -17.68 21.06 7.70
CA ALA A 482 -17.00 21.65 6.54
C ALA A 482 -17.66 22.95 6.06
N LEU A 483 -19.00 23.03 6.12
CA LEU A 483 -19.74 24.28 5.88
C LEU A 483 -19.36 25.37 6.91
N ARG A 484 -19.26 25.01 8.19
CA ARG A 484 -18.85 25.94 9.25
C ARG A 484 -17.39 26.37 9.10
N ASN A 485 -16.52 25.47 8.64
CA ASN A 485 -15.11 25.78 8.41
C ASN A 485 -14.95 26.85 7.33
N ALA A 486 -15.76 26.83 6.27
CA ALA A 486 -15.71 27.86 5.22
C ALA A 486 -16.00 29.27 5.77
N GLN A 487 -16.81 29.34 6.84
CA GLN A 487 -17.14 30.58 7.54
C GLN A 487 -16.03 31.05 8.52
N THR A 488 -14.91 30.35 8.59
CA THR A 488 -13.72 30.74 9.38
C THR A 488 -12.67 31.49 8.54
N GLN A 489 -13.09 32.18 7.48
CA GLN A 489 -12.23 32.89 6.53
C GLN A 489 -11.26 33.92 7.15
N ASP A 490 -11.52 34.40 8.37
CA ASP A 490 -10.59 35.22 9.15
C ASP A 490 -9.26 34.50 9.47
N LEU A 491 -9.23 33.17 9.33
CA LEU A 491 -8.04 32.34 9.45
C LEU A 491 -7.17 32.33 8.19
N SER A 492 -7.72 32.71 7.03
CA SER A 492 -6.94 32.81 5.79
C SER A 492 -6.12 34.11 5.78
N SER A 493 -5.00 34.09 5.06
CA SER A 493 -4.25 35.27 4.63
C SER A 493 -5.11 36.20 3.77
N LYS A 494 -6.17 35.65 3.17
CA LYS A 494 -7.18 36.33 2.37
C LYS A 494 -8.43 36.72 3.17
N LYS A 495 -8.28 37.36 4.33
CA LYS A 495 -9.37 37.73 5.26
C LYS A 495 -10.55 38.53 4.67
N LYS A 496 -10.43 39.00 3.44
CA LYS A 496 -11.46 39.77 2.71
C LYS A 496 -12.28 38.91 1.74
N THR A 497 -11.89 37.67 1.49
CA THR A 497 -12.65 36.73 0.66
C THR A 497 -13.93 36.36 1.40
N TYR A 498 -15.06 36.42 0.70
CA TYR A 498 -16.36 36.01 1.24
C TYR A 498 -16.72 34.63 0.71
N PHE A 499 -16.99 33.70 1.62
CA PHE A 499 -17.56 32.38 1.28
C PHE A 499 -19.05 32.31 1.59
N SER A 500 -19.84 31.88 0.62
CA SER A 500 -21.29 31.73 0.81
C SER A 500 -21.62 30.61 1.81
N PRO A 501 -22.82 30.61 2.44
CA PRO A 501 -23.19 29.61 3.45
C PRO A 501 -23.22 28.15 2.94
N ASP A 502 -23.29 27.96 1.63
CA ASP A 502 -23.24 26.67 0.94
C ASP A 502 -21.82 26.28 0.48
N ALA A 503 -20.80 27.08 0.74
CA ALA A 503 -19.40 26.69 0.52
C ALA A 503 -18.93 25.73 1.62
N ALA A 504 -18.25 24.64 1.26
CA ALA A 504 -17.69 23.69 2.21
C ALA A 504 -16.18 23.51 1.99
N VAL A 505 -15.43 23.51 3.09
CA VAL A 505 -13.99 23.21 3.11
C VAL A 505 -13.66 22.23 4.23
N TYR A 506 -13.02 21.14 3.85
CA TYR A 506 -12.44 20.16 4.77
C TYR A 506 -11.00 20.56 5.12
N PRO A 507 -10.57 20.37 6.37
CA PRO A 507 -9.19 20.64 6.77
C PRO A 507 -8.22 19.64 6.17
N TRP A 508 -6.94 20.04 6.06
CA TRP A 508 -5.83 19.17 5.61
C TRP A 508 -5.79 17.82 6.35
N THR A 509 -5.97 17.86 7.66
CA THR A 509 -6.11 16.67 8.50
C THR A 509 -7.39 16.75 9.31
N SER A 510 -8.01 15.60 9.53
CA SER A 510 -9.31 15.55 10.18
C SER A 510 -9.41 14.36 11.13
N GLY A 511 -9.85 14.61 12.35
CA GLY A 511 -10.12 13.58 13.36
C GLY A 511 -11.61 13.50 13.68
N ARG A 512 -11.91 13.55 14.98
CA ARG A 512 -13.27 13.45 15.53
C ARG A 512 -14.18 14.59 15.09
N PHE A 513 -13.71 15.83 15.18
CA PHE A 513 -14.59 16.99 14.98
C PHE A 513 -14.60 17.53 13.55
N GLY A 514 -13.55 17.28 12.77
CA GLY A 514 -13.40 17.82 11.42
C GLY A 514 -13.26 19.33 11.34
N LYS A 515 -12.72 19.96 12.39
CA LYS A 515 -12.48 21.41 12.48
C LYS A 515 -11.11 21.77 11.93
N CYS A 516 -10.95 23.01 11.50
CA CYS A 516 -9.62 23.60 11.26
C CYS A 516 -8.87 23.69 12.60
N THR A 517 -7.76 22.96 12.73
CA THR A 517 -7.01 22.78 13.99
C THR A 517 -5.52 22.90 13.74
N ALA A 518 -4.71 22.84 14.81
CA ALA A 518 -3.25 22.90 14.69
C ALA A 518 -2.65 21.75 13.86
N THR A 519 -3.33 20.61 13.72
CA THR A 519 -2.89 19.54 12.82
C THR A 519 -3.40 19.72 11.40
N GLY A 520 -4.49 20.46 11.19
CA GLY A 520 -5.18 20.53 9.89
C GLY A 520 -5.76 21.92 9.62
N PRO A 521 -5.04 22.82 8.94
CA PRO A 521 -5.61 24.08 8.46
C PRO A 521 -6.63 23.82 7.35
N CYS A 522 -7.61 24.72 7.22
CA CYS A 522 -8.55 24.73 6.09
C CYS A 522 -8.16 25.73 4.99
N PHE A 523 -7.27 26.66 5.32
CA PHE A 523 -6.82 27.72 4.44
C PHE A 523 -5.30 27.74 4.40
N ASP A 524 -4.77 28.26 3.29
CA ASP A 524 -3.38 28.62 3.09
C ASP A 524 -2.37 27.47 3.10
N TYR A 525 -2.82 26.28 2.69
CA TYR A 525 -1.99 25.10 2.58
C TYR A 525 -2.52 24.23 1.43
N GLN A 526 -2.75 22.95 1.65
CA GLN A 526 -3.21 22.01 0.64
C GLN A 526 -4.72 22.05 0.42
N TYR A 527 -5.16 23.01 -0.40
CA TYR A 527 -6.56 23.13 -0.83
C TYR A 527 -7.02 21.95 -1.69
N HIS A 528 -6.10 21.28 -2.39
CA HIS A 528 -6.41 20.18 -3.32
C HIS A 528 -7.18 19.04 -2.66
N LEU A 529 -6.99 18.80 -1.34
CA LEU A 529 -7.73 17.80 -0.57
C LEU A 529 -9.25 17.82 -0.83
N ASN A 530 -9.82 19.00 -1.07
CA ASN A 530 -11.26 19.13 -1.33
C ASN A 530 -11.64 18.60 -2.72
N GLY A 531 -10.83 18.82 -3.74
CA GLY A 531 -11.04 18.22 -5.07
C GLY A 531 -10.79 16.72 -5.07
N ASP A 532 -9.86 16.26 -4.22
CA ASP A 532 -9.56 14.85 -4.01
C ASP A 532 -10.77 14.08 -3.45
N ILE A 533 -11.46 14.68 -2.47
CA ILE A 533 -12.77 14.20 -1.97
C ILE A 533 -13.80 14.14 -3.12
N GLY A 534 -13.78 15.13 -4.01
CA GLY A 534 -14.63 15.14 -5.20
C GLY A 534 -14.39 13.92 -6.09
N MET A 535 -13.14 13.61 -6.40
CA MET A 535 -12.77 12.41 -7.18
C MET A 535 -13.20 11.11 -6.48
N GLN A 536 -12.99 11.02 -5.16
CA GLN A 536 -13.44 9.89 -4.35
C GLN A 536 -14.96 9.67 -4.46
N ILE A 537 -15.75 10.75 -4.41
CA ILE A 537 -17.21 10.73 -4.55
C ILE A 537 -17.62 10.22 -5.94
N VAL A 538 -16.92 10.65 -7.00
CA VAL A 538 -17.17 10.17 -8.37
C VAL A 538 -16.82 8.69 -8.50
N ASN A 539 -15.66 8.26 -7.98
CA ASN A 539 -15.25 6.86 -7.97
C ASN A 539 -16.28 5.98 -7.25
N ASN A 540 -16.82 6.44 -6.11
CA ASN A 540 -17.87 5.75 -5.38
C ASN A 540 -19.12 5.56 -6.24
N TRP A 541 -19.62 6.62 -6.88
CA TRP A 541 -20.83 6.54 -7.69
C TRP A 541 -20.66 5.70 -8.95
N VAL A 542 -19.57 5.91 -9.71
CA VAL A 542 -19.29 5.14 -10.93
C VAL A 542 -19.13 3.66 -10.62
N THR A 543 -18.57 3.29 -9.47
CA THR A 543 -18.40 1.89 -9.09
C THR A 543 -19.68 1.26 -8.56
N THR A 544 -20.45 1.97 -7.73
CA THR A 544 -21.64 1.43 -7.05
C THR A 544 -22.90 1.45 -7.91
N GLY A 545 -23.00 2.39 -8.85
CA GLY A 545 -24.22 2.66 -9.62
C GLY A 545 -25.31 3.41 -8.83
N ASP A 546 -25.07 3.78 -7.57
CA ASP A 546 -26.10 4.36 -6.69
C ASP A 546 -26.36 5.85 -6.97
N THR A 547 -27.08 6.12 -8.05
CA THR A 547 -27.38 7.48 -8.51
C THR A 547 -28.26 8.25 -7.51
N GLU A 548 -29.17 7.57 -6.81
CA GLU A 548 -30.05 8.21 -5.82
C GLU A 548 -29.29 8.60 -4.55
N TYR A 549 -28.39 7.73 -4.05
CA TYR A 549 -27.51 8.08 -2.96
C TYR A 549 -26.54 9.20 -3.36
N PHE A 550 -25.94 9.12 -4.56
CA PHE A 550 -25.09 10.19 -5.07
C PHE A 550 -25.84 11.52 -5.11
N LYS A 551 -27.02 11.58 -5.73
CA LYS A 551 -27.84 12.80 -5.82
C LYS A 551 -28.22 13.36 -4.45
N SER A 552 -28.63 12.51 -3.51
CA SER A 552 -29.21 12.94 -2.24
C SER A 552 -28.18 13.19 -1.12
N LYS A 553 -27.00 12.55 -1.18
CA LYS A 553 -25.99 12.59 -0.11
C LYS A 553 -24.63 13.10 -0.57
N LEU A 554 -24.14 12.68 -1.74
CA LEU A 554 -22.77 13.00 -2.17
C LEU A 554 -22.68 14.28 -3.02
N PHE A 555 -23.61 14.47 -3.94
CA PHE A 555 -23.67 15.65 -4.80
C PHE A 555 -23.78 16.97 -4.01
N PRO A 556 -24.55 17.07 -2.89
CA PRO A 556 -24.50 18.26 -2.04
C PRO A 556 -23.09 18.59 -1.54
N VAL A 557 -22.32 17.59 -1.11
CA VAL A 557 -20.93 17.77 -0.68
C VAL A 557 -20.07 18.24 -1.85
N TYR A 558 -20.16 17.56 -2.99
CA TYR A 558 -19.41 17.90 -4.20
C TYR A 558 -19.70 19.32 -4.69
N ASN A 559 -20.98 19.69 -4.81
CA ASN A 559 -21.40 21.01 -5.26
C ASN A 559 -20.95 22.11 -4.29
N SER A 560 -20.93 21.85 -2.99
CA SER A 560 -20.45 22.81 -1.98
C SER A 560 -18.93 23.00 -1.99
N ILE A 561 -18.17 21.96 -2.31
CA ILE A 561 -16.73 22.07 -2.59
C ILE A 561 -16.50 22.90 -3.86
N ALA A 562 -17.27 22.66 -4.92
CA ALA A 562 -17.22 23.48 -6.13
C ALA A 562 -17.56 24.96 -5.86
N THR A 563 -18.58 25.22 -5.02
CA THR A 563 -18.88 26.58 -4.54
C THR A 563 -17.67 27.20 -3.84
N PHE A 564 -17.05 26.49 -2.89
CA PHE A 564 -15.84 26.95 -2.19
C PHE A 564 -14.71 27.31 -3.16
N PHE A 565 -14.36 26.40 -4.09
CA PHE A 565 -13.29 26.65 -5.06
C PHE A 565 -13.58 27.85 -5.97
N SER A 566 -14.82 28.00 -6.44
CA SER A 566 -15.20 29.15 -7.29
C SER A 566 -15.06 30.50 -6.59
N GLN A 567 -15.09 30.52 -5.25
CA GLN A 567 -14.96 31.71 -4.41
C GLN A 567 -13.54 31.89 -3.86
N LEU A 568 -12.74 30.82 -3.84
CA LEU A 568 -11.34 30.82 -3.42
C LEU A 568 -10.42 31.42 -4.47
N VAL A 569 -10.67 31.11 -5.76
CA VAL A 569 -9.82 31.54 -6.87
C VAL A 569 -9.89 33.06 -7.08
N GLU A 570 -8.78 33.63 -7.52
CA GLU A 570 -8.64 35.04 -7.83
C GLU A 570 -8.32 35.24 -9.30
N LYS A 571 -8.85 36.31 -9.90
CA LYS A 571 -8.59 36.64 -11.29
C LYS A 571 -7.28 37.42 -11.42
N ASN A 572 -6.32 36.86 -12.15
CA ASN A 572 -5.07 37.50 -12.55
C ASN A 572 -5.07 37.71 -14.08
N GLY A 573 -5.42 38.92 -14.51
CA GLY A 573 -5.63 39.22 -15.93
C GLY A 573 -6.80 38.42 -16.50
N THR A 574 -6.52 37.54 -17.46
CA THR A 574 -7.53 36.63 -18.05
C THR A 574 -7.60 35.27 -17.36
N GLN A 575 -6.63 34.94 -16.50
CA GLN A 575 -6.53 33.64 -15.85
C GLN A 575 -7.03 33.70 -14.40
N TRP A 576 -7.38 32.53 -13.85
CA TRP A 576 -7.75 32.33 -12.45
C TRP A 576 -6.66 31.56 -11.72
N THR A 577 -6.35 31.94 -10.49
CA THR A 577 -5.27 31.34 -9.71
C THR A 577 -5.62 31.26 -8.22
N VAL A 578 -4.91 30.40 -7.49
CA VAL A 578 -4.90 30.38 -6.03
C VAL A 578 -3.52 30.82 -5.56
N THR A 579 -3.50 31.66 -4.53
CA THR A 579 -2.28 32.19 -3.93
C THR A 579 -2.12 31.67 -2.51
N ASN A 580 -0.88 31.61 -2.04
CA ASN A 580 -0.50 31.18 -0.70
C ASN A 580 -1.04 29.78 -0.37
N MET A 581 -0.78 28.82 -1.26
CA MET A 581 -1.19 27.43 -1.13
C MET A 581 0.01 26.48 -1.09
N THR A 582 -0.25 25.20 -1.03
CA THR A 582 0.74 24.13 -1.11
C THR A 582 0.13 23.05 -1.98
N ASP A 583 0.86 22.60 -2.99
CA ASP A 583 0.42 21.51 -3.87
C ASP A 583 0.83 20.16 -3.21
N PRO A 584 0.62 18.98 -3.82
CA PRO A 584 1.09 17.71 -3.27
C PRO A 584 2.58 17.69 -2.90
N ASP A 585 3.46 18.39 -3.61
CA ASP A 585 4.85 18.56 -3.21
C ASP A 585 4.99 19.52 -2.01
N GLU A 586 4.98 18.95 -0.80
CA GLU A 586 5.11 19.70 0.47
C GLU A 586 6.52 20.25 0.73
N PHE A 587 7.50 20.03 -0.17
CA PHE A 587 8.76 20.79 -0.10
C PHE A 587 8.57 22.24 -0.55
N ALA A 588 7.58 22.51 -1.41
CA ALA A 588 7.20 23.84 -1.86
C ALA A 588 5.91 24.32 -1.18
N ASN A 589 6.06 24.99 -0.03
CA ASN A 589 4.94 25.52 0.74
C ASN A 589 4.74 27.03 0.52
N LEU A 590 3.50 27.49 0.70
CA LEU A 590 3.09 28.91 0.59
C LEU A 590 3.43 29.52 -0.78
N VAL A 591 3.17 28.76 -1.85
CA VAL A 591 3.41 29.12 -3.25
C VAL A 591 2.11 29.46 -3.99
N ASP A 592 2.22 30.01 -5.20
CA ASP A 592 1.09 30.48 -6.00
C ASP A 592 0.95 29.69 -7.32
N GLY A 593 -0.30 29.47 -7.75
CA GLY A 593 -0.66 28.89 -9.04
C GLY A 593 -0.23 27.44 -9.21
N GLY A 594 -0.83 26.55 -8.43
CA GLY A 594 -0.45 25.15 -8.31
C GLY A 594 -0.69 24.38 -9.60
N GLY A 595 0.33 23.66 -10.05
CA GLY A 595 0.32 22.89 -11.28
C GLY A 595 -0.63 21.68 -11.24
N TYR A 596 -0.98 21.17 -10.06
CA TYR A 596 -2.03 20.18 -9.85
C TYR A 596 -3.31 20.79 -9.27
N THR A 597 -3.19 21.64 -8.25
CA THR A 597 -4.35 22.27 -7.59
C THR A 597 -5.26 23.03 -8.57
N MET A 598 -4.69 23.76 -9.53
CA MET A 598 -5.48 24.54 -10.50
C MET A 598 -6.24 23.66 -11.52
N PRO A 599 -5.61 22.67 -12.19
CA PRO A 599 -6.32 21.64 -12.96
C PRO A 599 -7.42 20.92 -12.18
N LEU A 600 -7.16 20.59 -10.91
CA LEU A 600 -8.13 19.91 -10.05
C LEU A 600 -9.36 20.77 -9.80
N ILE A 601 -9.17 22.07 -9.52
CA ILE A 601 -10.27 23.03 -9.37
C ILE A 601 -11.09 23.12 -10.67
N ALA A 602 -10.45 23.26 -11.83
CA ALA A 602 -11.13 23.32 -13.12
C ALA A 602 -11.99 22.08 -13.38
N THR A 603 -11.42 20.89 -13.15
CA THR A 603 -12.11 19.61 -13.33
C THR A 603 -13.29 19.49 -12.35
N THR A 604 -13.10 19.90 -11.10
CA THR A 604 -14.15 19.90 -10.08
C THR A 604 -15.35 20.76 -10.51
N LEU A 605 -15.10 21.98 -10.98
CA LEU A 605 -16.14 22.90 -11.46
C LEU A 605 -16.87 22.38 -12.70
N LYS A 606 -16.13 21.78 -13.65
CA LYS A 606 -16.69 21.18 -14.87
C LYS A 606 -17.65 20.03 -14.53
N TYR A 607 -17.22 19.10 -13.69
CA TYR A 607 -18.05 17.99 -13.22
C TYR A 607 -19.24 18.46 -12.38
N ALA A 608 -19.07 19.50 -11.54
CA ALA A 608 -20.18 20.07 -10.80
C ALA A 608 -21.27 20.59 -11.74
N ASN A 609 -20.92 21.29 -12.82
CA ASN A 609 -21.88 21.71 -13.85
C ASN A 609 -22.54 20.52 -14.56
N GLN A 610 -21.78 19.47 -14.90
CA GLN A 610 -22.35 18.25 -15.50
C GLN A 610 -23.38 17.58 -14.56
N PHE A 611 -23.09 17.46 -13.26
CA PHE A 611 -24.02 16.88 -12.30
C PHE A 611 -25.24 17.77 -12.04
N ARG A 612 -25.06 19.10 -12.05
CA ARG A 612 -26.18 20.04 -11.98
C ARG A 612 -27.15 19.82 -13.13
N GLU A 613 -26.65 19.77 -14.37
CA GLU A 613 -27.46 19.51 -15.55
C GLU A 613 -28.14 18.13 -15.49
N MET A 614 -27.40 17.10 -15.07
CA MET A 614 -27.92 15.75 -14.88
C MET A 614 -29.12 15.70 -13.91
N PHE A 615 -29.14 16.56 -12.89
CA PHE A 615 -30.22 16.64 -11.91
C PHE A 615 -31.22 17.77 -12.16
N GLY A 616 -31.22 18.36 -13.37
CA GLY A 616 -32.16 19.41 -13.77
C GLY A 616 -31.93 20.77 -13.10
N LEU A 617 -30.75 21.00 -12.55
CA LEU A 617 -30.29 22.29 -12.05
C LEU A 617 -29.59 23.06 -13.18
N GLY A 618 -29.72 24.39 -13.19
CA GLY A 618 -29.02 25.21 -14.17
C GLY A 618 -27.50 25.21 -13.96
N ALA A 619 -26.72 25.06 -15.03
CA ALA A 619 -25.27 25.21 -15.00
C ALA A 619 -24.87 26.62 -14.52
N ASN A 620 -23.79 26.71 -13.74
CA ASN A 620 -23.22 27.96 -13.30
C ASN A 620 -22.20 28.45 -14.34
N GLN A 621 -22.52 29.53 -15.06
CA GLN A 621 -21.67 30.05 -16.14
C GLN A 621 -20.34 30.59 -15.62
N THR A 622 -20.30 31.16 -14.41
CA THR A 622 -19.05 31.61 -13.79
C THR A 622 -18.10 30.44 -13.53
N TRP A 623 -18.64 29.27 -13.16
CA TRP A 623 -17.82 28.07 -12.99
C TRP A 623 -17.21 27.59 -14.30
N SER A 624 -17.96 27.67 -15.40
CA SER A 624 -17.43 27.37 -16.74
C SER A 624 -16.34 28.37 -17.16
N GLU A 625 -16.51 29.67 -16.90
CA GLU A 625 -15.48 30.69 -17.15
C GLU A 625 -14.20 30.39 -16.37
N ILE A 626 -14.31 30.07 -15.07
CA ILE A 626 -13.17 29.74 -14.23
C ILE A 626 -12.46 28.49 -14.76
N ALA A 627 -13.21 27.40 -14.98
CA ALA A 627 -12.64 26.12 -15.40
C ALA A 627 -11.87 26.20 -16.73
N GLN A 628 -12.34 27.03 -17.67
CA GLN A 628 -11.69 27.24 -18.97
C GLN A 628 -10.43 28.11 -18.89
N ASN A 629 -10.24 28.86 -17.81
CA ASN A 629 -9.20 29.89 -17.72
C ASN A 629 -8.37 29.78 -16.43
N VAL A 630 -8.25 28.60 -15.83
CA VAL A 630 -7.31 28.41 -14.72
C VAL A 630 -5.86 28.59 -15.19
N GLN A 631 -4.99 29.08 -14.31
CA GLN A 631 -3.57 29.24 -14.59
C GLN A 631 -2.87 27.87 -14.50
N VAL A 632 -2.42 27.35 -15.64
CA VAL A 632 -1.49 26.22 -15.74
C VAL A 632 -0.21 26.73 -16.39
N SER A 633 0.87 26.82 -15.61
CA SER A 633 2.12 27.42 -16.08
C SER A 633 3.04 26.35 -16.67
N ARG A 634 3.76 26.69 -17.75
CA ARG A 634 4.81 25.85 -18.34
C ARG A 634 6.06 26.65 -18.59
N ASP A 635 7.21 25.99 -18.46
CA ASP A 635 8.46 26.57 -18.91
C ASP A 635 8.45 26.70 -20.46
N PRO A 636 8.71 27.89 -21.02
CA PRO A 636 8.56 28.14 -22.45
C PRO A 636 9.57 27.36 -23.31
N ALA A 637 10.74 26.99 -22.78
CA ALA A 637 11.78 26.32 -23.54
C ALA A 637 11.60 24.78 -23.56
N SER A 638 11.39 24.18 -22.39
CA SER A 638 11.27 22.74 -22.18
C SER A 638 9.85 22.21 -22.34
N GLN A 639 8.84 23.09 -22.19
CA GLN A 639 7.41 22.78 -22.14
C GLN A 639 6.99 21.90 -20.94
N ILE A 640 7.83 21.85 -19.90
CA ILE A 640 7.51 21.19 -18.62
C ILE A 640 6.47 22.01 -17.86
N THR A 641 5.44 21.34 -17.35
CA THR A 641 4.43 21.96 -16.47
C THR A 641 5.07 22.29 -15.13
N LEU A 642 4.89 23.52 -14.64
CA LEU A 642 5.46 23.97 -13.37
C LEU A 642 4.54 23.58 -12.20
N GLU A 643 5.09 23.09 -11.09
CA GLU A 643 4.37 22.86 -9.82
C GLU A 643 3.81 24.15 -9.24
N TYR A 644 4.50 25.27 -9.44
CA TYR A 644 4.07 26.60 -9.00
C TYR A 644 4.75 27.68 -9.85
N THR A 645 4.18 28.89 -9.83
CA THR A 645 4.55 29.99 -10.75
C THR A 645 6.01 30.44 -10.67
N THR A 646 6.67 30.25 -9.53
CA THR A 646 8.07 30.63 -9.29
C THR A 646 9.03 29.44 -9.28
N MET A 647 8.57 28.26 -9.69
CA MET A 647 9.39 27.04 -9.78
C MET A 647 10.58 27.26 -10.72
N ASN A 648 11.74 26.72 -10.35
CA ASN A 648 12.93 26.76 -11.16
C ASN A 648 13.60 25.36 -11.21
N GLY A 649 14.68 25.22 -11.98
CA GLY A 649 15.38 23.96 -12.19
C GLY A 649 16.03 23.35 -10.95
N SER A 650 16.14 24.07 -9.83
CA SER A 650 16.75 23.57 -8.59
C SER A 650 15.77 22.87 -7.65
N THR A 651 14.45 22.93 -7.94
CA THR A 651 13.40 22.30 -7.14
C THR A 651 13.62 20.79 -7.01
N GLN A 652 13.46 20.29 -5.79
CA GLN A 652 13.37 18.86 -5.47
C GLN A 652 11.92 18.54 -5.12
N VAL A 653 11.48 17.34 -5.49
CA VAL A 653 10.06 16.96 -5.40
C VAL A 653 9.89 15.87 -4.36
N LYS A 654 9.03 16.10 -3.36
CA LYS A 654 8.79 15.14 -2.27
C LYS A 654 8.02 13.92 -2.75
N GLN A 655 6.99 14.10 -3.56
CA GLN A 655 6.04 13.05 -3.93
C GLN A 655 5.32 13.38 -5.24
N ALA A 656 4.48 12.47 -5.75
CA ALA A 656 3.73 12.67 -6.98
C ALA A 656 2.86 13.95 -6.91
N ASP A 657 3.10 14.88 -7.84
CA ASP A 657 2.39 16.16 -7.97
C ASP A 657 1.85 16.34 -9.40
N ILE A 658 2.63 16.90 -10.33
CA ILE A 658 2.20 17.15 -11.72
C ILE A 658 1.71 15.89 -12.43
N VAL A 659 2.32 14.73 -12.16
CA VAL A 659 1.90 13.46 -12.75
C VAL A 659 0.46 13.07 -12.37
N LEU A 660 -0.09 13.65 -11.29
CA LEU A 660 -1.49 13.47 -10.89
C LEU A 660 -2.47 14.09 -11.90
N ASN A 661 -2.03 15.05 -12.71
CA ASN A 661 -2.81 15.60 -13.82
C ASN A 661 -3.16 14.52 -14.86
N THR A 662 -2.25 13.57 -15.09
CA THR A 662 -2.52 12.44 -15.98
C THR A 662 -3.39 11.39 -15.30
N PHE A 663 -2.99 10.94 -14.11
CA PHE A 663 -3.77 10.00 -13.31
C PHE A 663 -3.63 10.34 -11.81
N PRO A 664 -4.73 10.50 -11.06
CA PRO A 664 -6.10 10.12 -11.42
C PRO A 664 -6.93 11.20 -12.11
N LEU A 665 -6.43 12.45 -12.21
CA LEU A 665 -7.27 13.59 -12.59
C LEU A 665 -7.77 13.56 -14.04
N ARG A 666 -6.94 13.05 -14.97
CA ARG A 666 -7.21 13.03 -16.42
C ARG A 666 -7.53 14.42 -16.97
N TYR A 667 -6.69 15.38 -16.62
CA TYR A 667 -6.82 16.75 -17.11
C TYR A 667 -6.40 16.84 -18.58
N THR A 668 -7.28 17.41 -19.42
CA THR A 668 -7.08 17.46 -20.89
C THR A 668 -7.24 18.86 -21.48
N GLU A 669 -7.43 19.89 -20.66
CA GLU A 669 -7.58 21.27 -21.14
C GLU A 669 -6.17 21.86 -21.35
N ASP A 670 -5.73 21.95 -22.60
CA ASP A 670 -4.36 22.34 -22.98
C ASP A 670 -3.25 21.45 -22.37
N TYR A 671 -3.58 20.25 -21.88
CA TYR A 671 -2.63 19.27 -21.34
C TYR A 671 -2.63 18.03 -22.23
N THR A 672 -1.61 17.90 -23.07
CA THR A 672 -1.52 16.83 -24.08
C THR A 672 -0.78 15.60 -23.57
N HIS A 673 -0.89 14.49 -24.29
CA HIS A 673 -0.11 13.28 -24.04
C HIS A 673 1.42 13.54 -24.06
N ASP A 674 1.90 14.44 -24.92
CA ASP A 674 3.31 14.81 -24.96
C ASP A 674 3.72 15.64 -23.74
N ASN A 675 2.82 16.45 -23.18
CA ASN A 675 3.06 17.12 -21.89
C ASN A 675 3.18 16.09 -20.78
N ALA A 676 2.24 15.13 -20.72
CA ALA A 676 2.25 14.06 -19.73
C ALA A 676 3.55 13.23 -19.76
N LEU A 677 4.05 12.88 -20.96
CA LEU A 677 5.31 12.14 -21.09
C LEU A 677 6.52 12.97 -20.63
N ARG A 678 6.61 14.24 -21.02
CA ARG A 678 7.71 15.13 -20.59
C ARG A 678 7.70 15.36 -19.09
N ASP A 679 6.51 15.57 -18.53
CA ASP A 679 6.33 15.75 -17.08
C ASP A 679 6.72 14.45 -16.35
N LEU A 680 6.28 13.27 -16.82
CA LEU A 680 6.69 11.99 -16.24
C LEU A 680 8.22 11.87 -16.13
N ASP A 681 8.94 12.11 -17.22
CA ASP A 681 10.41 11.98 -17.24
C ASP A 681 11.11 13.02 -16.36
N TYR A 682 10.65 14.27 -16.39
CA TYR A 682 11.22 15.33 -15.57
C TYR A 682 11.00 15.08 -14.07
N TYR A 683 9.75 14.81 -13.68
CA TYR A 683 9.39 14.66 -12.27
C TYR A 683 9.91 13.35 -11.67
N ALA A 684 10.04 12.27 -12.46
CA ALA A 684 10.70 11.05 -12.01
C ALA A 684 12.17 11.29 -11.63
N ALA A 685 12.86 12.14 -12.40
CA ALA A 685 14.25 12.50 -12.14
C ALA A 685 14.43 13.47 -10.97
N LYS A 686 13.42 14.30 -10.68
CA LYS A 686 13.39 15.24 -9.55
C LYS A 686 12.89 14.64 -8.24
N GLN A 687 12.26 13.46 -8.32
CA GLN A 687 11.71 12.76 -7.18
C GLN A 687 12.78 12.46 -6.13
N SER A 688 12.54 12.93 -4.92
CA SER A 688 13.41 12.69 -3.77
C SER A 688 13.41 11.19 -3.39
N PRO A 689 14.57 10.63 -3.05
CA PRO A 689 14.66 9.27 -2.52
C PRO A 689 14.04 9.12 -1.12
N ASN A 690 13.82 10.25 -0.42
CA ASN A 690 13.14 10.31 0.88
C ASN A 690 11.63 10.57 0.71
N GLY A 691 11.09 10.27 -0.47
CA GLY A 691 9.66 10.41 -0.76
C GLY A 691 8.84 9.24 -0.17
N PRO A 692 7.60 9.50 0.26
CA PRO A 692 6.76 8.49 0.89
C PRO A 692 6.33 7.38 -0.08
N ALA A 693 5.95 6.23 0.50
CA ALA A 693 5.58 4.98 -0.17
C ALA A 693 4.29 5.00 -1.01
N MET A 694 3.94 6.13 -1.60
CA MET A 694 2.73 6.36 -2.40
C MET A 694 3.09 6.75 -3.84
N THR A 695 4.17 7.51 -4.01
CA THR A 695 4.59 8.15 -5.26
C THR A 695 4.61 7.21 -6.46
N TYR A 696 5.43 6.15 -6.41
CA TYR A 696 5.75 5.38 -7.62
C TYR A 696 4.59 4.52 -8.16
N ALA A 697 3.51 4.34 -7.39
CA ALA A 697 2.29 3.71 -7.91
C ALA A 697 1.69 4.55 -9.05
N ILE A 698 1.65 5.88 -8.89
CA ILE A 698 1.17 6.80 -9.94
C ILE A 698 2.12 6.81 -11.12
N PHE A 699 3.44 6.83 -10.86
CA PHE A 699 4.43 6.73 -11.95
C PHE A 699 4.26 5.44 -12.75
N SER A 700 3.94 4.31 -12.11
CA SER A 700 3.65 3.05 -12.81
C SER A 700 2.40 3.16 -13.71
N ILE A 701 1.32 3.73 -13.19
CA ILE A 701 0.06 3.89 -13.91
C ILE A 701 0.22 4.87 -15.08
N VAL A 702 0.85 6.01 -14.84
CA VAL A 702 1.13 7.04 -15.85
C VAL A 702 2.11 6.52 -16.89
N ALA A 703 3.23 5.90 -16.50
CA ALA A 703 4.17 5.30 -17.44
C ALA A 703 3.49 4.24 -18.30
N ASN A 704 2.58 3.42 -17.74
CA ASN A 704 1.82 2.48 -18.52
C ASN A 704 0.91 3.20 -19.53
N GLU A 705 0.27 4.29 -19.13
CA GLU A 705 -0.62 5.08 -19.99
C GLU A 705 0.13 5.79 -21.12
N VAL A 706 1.26 6.45 -20.84
CA VAL A 706 1.87 7.42 -21.75
C VAL A 706 3.19 7.01 -22.40
N SER A 707 3.88 5.99 -21.89
CA SER A 707 5.16 5.58 -22.48
C SER A 707 4.94 4.93 -23.86
N PRO A 708 5.60 5.41 -24.93
CA PRO A 708 5.40 4.88 -26.28
C PRO A 708 6.10 3.52 -26.50
N SER A 709 7.06 3.17 -25.64
CA SER A 709 7.94 2.03 -25.76
C SER A 709 8.32 1.48 -24.38
N GLY A 710 8.93 0.30 -24.36
CA GLY A 710 9.50 -0.25 -23.13
C GLY A 710 8.47 -0.75 -22.11
N CYS A 711 8.97 -0.98 -20.92
CA CYS A 711 8.28 -1.66 -19.82
C CYS A 711 8.56 -1.02 -18.45
N SER A 712 8.99 0.24 -18.42
CA SER A 712 9.26 1.00 -17.18
C SER A 712 8.07 1.06 -16.21
N ALA A 713 6.84 0.92 -16.71
CA ALA A 713 5.64 0.73 -15.88
C ALA A 713 5.78 -0.42 -14.88
N TYR A 714 6.42 -1.53 -15.27
CA TYR A 714 6.72 -2.66 -14.39
C TYR A 714 7.75 -2.29 -13.33
N THR A 715 8.84 -1.62 -13.74
CA THR A 715 9.88 -1.11 -12.84
C THR A 715 9.29 -0.19 -11.77
N TYR A 716 8.51 0.82 -12.16
CA TYR A 716 7.80 1.69 -11.21
C TYR A 716 6.80 0.92 -10.34
N GLY A 717 6.17 -0.11 -10.87
CA GLY A 717 5.31 -1.02 -10.10
C GLY A 717 6.09 -1.72 -8.99
N GLN A 718 7.33 -2.16 -9.23
CA GLN A 718 8.20 -2.70 -8.17
C GLN A 718 8.64 -1.61 -7.18
N TYR A 719 8.91 -0.39 -7.66
CA TYR A 719 9.29 0.75 -6.81
C TYR A 719 8.16 1.10 -5.83
N SER A 720 6.90 0.90 -6.21
CA SER A 720 5.76 1.31 -5.38
C SER A 720 5.58 0.49 -4.10
N PHE A 721 6.28 -0.65 -3.94
CA PHE A 721 6.15 -1.47 -2.74
C PHE A 721 7.48 -2.05 -2.23
N SER A 722 8.34 -2.56 -3.11
CA SER A 722 9.49 -3.37 -2.69
C SER A 722 10.48 -2.61 -1.78
N PRO A 723 10.84 -1.33 -2.01
CA PRO A 723 11.72 -0.62 -1.06
C PRO A 723 11.04 -0.28 0.28
N TYR A 724 9.70 -0.33 0.37
CA TYR A 724 8.94 0.18 1.52
C TYR A 724 8.41 -0.92 2.45
N VAL A 725 8.17 -2.14 1.95
CA VAL A 725 7.70 -3.24 2.80
C VAL A 725 8.77 -3.72 3.78
N ARG A 726 8.35 -4.15 4.97
CA ARG A 726 9.22 -4.76 6.00
C ARG A 726 8.79 -6.18 6.32
N ALA A 727 9.76 -7.01 6.68
CA ALA A 727 9.50 -8.32 7.26
C ALA A 727 8.79 -8.18 8.62
N PRO A 728 8.03 -9.20 9.07
CA PRO A 728 7.73 -10.44 8.35
C PRO A 728 6.42 -10.37 7.54
N PHE A 729 5.55 -9.39 7.83
CA PHE A 729 4.16 -9.37 7.32
C PHE A 729 3.93 -8.41 6.15
N PHE A 730 4.99 -7.93 5.50
CA PHE A 730 4.92 -7.04 4.33
C PHE A 730 4.11 -5.74 4.59
N GLN A 731 4.08 -5.29 5.84
CA GLN A 731 3.59 -3.96 6.22
C GLN A 731 4.53 -2.89 5.65
N PHE A 732 3.96 -1.77 5.21
CA PHE A 732 4.70 -0.67 4.62
C PHE A 732 5.27 0.24 5.72
N SER A 733 6.54 0.60 5.56
CA SER A 733 7.06 1.85 6.12
C SER A 733 6.69 3.00 5.18
N GLU A 734 6.49 4.19 5.74
CA GLU A 734 6.32 5.42 4.95
C GLU A 734 7.53 5.64 4.04
N GLN A 735 8.73 5.32 4.50
CA GLN A 735 9.98 5.74 3.88
C GLN A 735 10.83 4.53 3.49
N VAL A 736 11.72 4.73 2.53
CA VAL A 736 12.64 3.68 2.08
C VAL A 736 13.62 3.29 3.17
N VAL A 737 14.00 4.25 4.02
CA VAL A 737 14.94 4.08 5.12
C VAL A 737 14.27 4.47 6.44
N ASP A 738 14.33 3.57 7.42
CA ASP A 738 13.69 3.78 8.72
C ASP A 738 14.53 4.61 9.72
N ASP A 739 15.82 4.81 9.42
CA ASP A 739 16.72 5.64 10.20
C ASP A 739 16.49 7.12 9.91
N TRP A 740 15.83 7.81 10.85
CA TRP A 740 15.45 9.22 10.73
C TRP A 740 16.65 10.15 10.45
N SER A 741 17.85 9.81 10.93
CA SER A 741 19.05 10.67 10.83
C SER A 741 19.57 10.79 9.40
N ILE A 742 19.33 9.78 8.58
CA ILE A 742 19.68 9.75 7.15
C ILE A 742 18.44 9.84 6.24
N ASN A 743 17.23 9.83 6.81
CA ASN A 743 15.95 10.04 6.13
C ASN A 743 15.44 11.48 6.28
N GLY A 744 16.30 12.46 5.97
CA GLY A 744 15.93 13.88 5.99
C GLY A 744 15.47 14.42 7.35
N GLY A 745 15.75 13.73 8.46
CA GLY A 745 15.34 14.14 9.81
C GLY A 745 13.92 13.73 10.20
N THR A 746 13.25 12.85 9.44
CA THR A 746 11.85 12.47 9.67
C THR A 746 11.69 11.02 10.13
N HIS A 747 10.92 10.84 11.19
CA HIS A 747 10.53 9.53 11.72
C HIS A 747 9.39 8.93 10.89
N PRO A 748 9.57 7.75 10.27
CA PRO A 748 8.57 7.20 9.37
C PRO A 748 7.33 6.70 10.12
N ALA A 749 6.15 6.91 9.54
CA ALA A 749 4.96 6.22 10.00
C ALA A 749 5.02 4.71 9.73
N TYR A 750 4.46 3.92 10.66
CA TYR A 750 4.35 2.47 10.51
C TYR A 750 3.17 1.88 11.32
N PRO A 751 2.37 0.95 10.75
CA PRO A 751 2.31 0.67 9.32
C PRO A 751 1.81 1.90 8.55
N PHE A 752 2.19 2.03 7.28
CA PHE A 752 1.79 3.13 6.41
C PHE A 752 0.79 2.66 5.36
N LEU A 753 -0.51 2.71 5.68
CA LEU A 753 -1.58 2.17 4.83
C LEU A 753 -1.74 2.95 3.52
N THR A 754 -1.22 4.18 3.44
CA THR A 754 -1.24 4.97 2.20
C THR A 754 -0.46 4.25 1.10
N GLY A 755 0.66 3.62 1.45
CA GLY A 755 1.43 2.81 0.50
C GLY A 755 0.74 1.50 0.12
N ASN A 756 0.06 0.85 1.06
CA ASN A 756 -0.83 -0.26 0.73
C ASN A 756 -1.90 0.17 -0.29
N GLY A 757 -2.53 1.33 -0.06
CA GLY A 757 -3.51 1.92 -0.97
C GLY A 757 -2.96 2.18 -2.37
N GLY A 758 -1.87 2.95 -2.47
CA GLY A 758 -1.24 3.30 -3.75
C GLY A 758 -0.85 2.08 -4.57
N ALA A 759 -0.08 1.16 -3.98
CA ALA A 759 0.35 -0.06 -4.66
C ALA A 759 -0.85 -0.95 -5.08
N ASN A 760 -1.96 -0.92 -4.33
CA ASN A 760 -3.17 -1.64 -4.72
C ASN A 760 -3.79 -1.13 -6.03
N GLN A 761 -3.46 0.07 -6.52
CA GLN A 761 -4.05 0.62 -7.74
C GLN A 761 -3.40 0.10 -9.03
N VAL A 762 -2.12 -0.29 -8.98
CA VAL A 762 -1.26 -0.49 -10.16
C VAL A 762 -1.84 -1.50 -11.16
N ALA A 763 -2.30 -2.67 -10.72
CA ALA A 763 -2.77 -3.70 -11.65
C ALA A 763 -4.04 -3.27 -12.41
N VAL A 764 -5.04 -2.75 -11.71
CA VAL A 764 -6.36 -2.41 -12.28
C VAL A 764 -6.32 -1.08 -13.04
N PHE A 765 -5.69 -0.06 -12.49
CA PHE A 765 -5.62 1.26 -13.12
C PHE A 765 -4.43 1.41 -14.06
N GLY A 766 -3.33 0.68 -13.84
CA GLY A 766 -2.18 0.65 -14.75
C GLY A 766 -2.38 -0.37 -15.86
N TYR A 767 -2.19 -1.66 -15.55
CA TYR A 767 -2.07 -2.70 -16.58
C TYR A 767 -3.38 -3.02 -17.32
N LEU A 768 -4.52 -3.03 -16.62
CA LEU A 768 -5.84 -3.10 -17.26
C LEU A 768 -6.25 -1.73 -17.86
N GLY A 769 -5.71 -0.64 -17.32
CA GLY A 769 -5.99 0.72 -17.78
C GLY A 769 -7.42 1.18 -17.49
N LEU A 770 -8.06 0.68 -16.42
CA LEU A 770 -9.43 1.07 -16.05
C LEU A 770 -9.47 2.57 -15.72
N ARG A 771 -10.48 3.30 -16.20
CA ARG A 771 -10.75 4.69 -15.78
C ARG A 771 -12.20 4.82 -15.32
N LEU A 772 -12.40 5.41 -14.13
CA LEU A 772 -13.72 5.62 -13.54
C LEU A 772 -14.28 6.98 -14.00
N VAL A 773 -14.97 6.99 -15.12
CA VAL A 773 -15.54 8.19 -15.75
C VAL A 773 -17.07 8.20 -15.57
N SER A 774 -17.64 9.37 -15.30
CA SER A 774 -19.07 9.56 -15.04
C SER A 774 -19.95 9.68 -16.30
N ASP A 775 -19.54 9.11 -17.43
CA ASP A 775 -20.25 9.20 -18.72
C ASP A 775 -21.10 7.95 -19.04
N GLY A 776 -21.05 6.93 -18.18
CA GLY A 776 -21.77 5.67 -18.39
C GLY A 776 -21.15 4.78 -19.47
N ILE A 777 -19.87 4.97 -19.79
CA ILE A 777 -19.07 4.14 -20.68
C ILE A 777 -17.96 3.43 -19.87
N LEU A 778 -17.64 2.19 -20.22
CA LEU A 778 -16.52 1.48 -19.59
C LEU A 778 -15.21 1.84 -20.32
N HIS A 779 -14.28 2.52 -19.65
CA HIS A 779 -13.01 2.94 -20.22
C HIS A 779 -11.87 2.04 -19.79
N LEU A 780 -11.15 1.48 -20.78
CA LEU A 780 -10.00 0.58 -20.59
C LEU A 780 -8.82 1.03 -21.47
N ASN A 781 -7.59 0.70 -21.09
CA ASN A 781 -6.41 0.94 -21.92
C ASN A 781 -5.32 -0.13 -21.69
N PRO A 782 -5.61 -1.40 -21.97
CA PRO A 782 -4.83 -2.51 -21.46
C PRO A 782 -3.42 -2.59 -22.07
N ASN A 783 -2.43 -2.75 -21.20
CA ASN A 783 -1.03 -2.98 -21.57
C ASN A 783 -0.33 -3.72 -20.42
N LEU A 784 -0.27 -5.05 -20.53
CA LEU A 784 0.44 -5.89 -19.56
C LEU A 784 1.95 -5.84 -19.84
N PRO A 785 2.80 -5.50 -18.85
CA PRO A 785 4.24 -5.61 -19.03
C PRO A 785 4.69 -7.05 -19.35
N PRO A 786 5.67 -7.26 -20.25
CA PRO A 786 6.08 -8.59 -20.70
C PRO A 786 6.66 -9.47 -19.59
N GLN A 787 7.16 -8.87 -18.50
CA GLN A 787 7.65 -9.57 -17.31
C GLN A 787 6.54 -10.31 -16.55
N ILE A 788 5.27 -9.96 -16.78
CA ILE A 788 4.11 -10.64 -16.20
C ILE A 788 3.52 -11.56 -17.28
N PRO A 789 3.76 -12.89 -17.25
CA PRO A 789 3.30 -13.78 -18.31
C PRO A 789 1.77 -13.82 -18.40
N HIS A 790 1.13 -13.85 -17.22
CA HIS A 790 -0.31 -13.94 -17.05
C HIS A 790 -0.74 -13.19 -15.79
N ILE A 791 -1.91 -12.57 -15.85
CA ILE A 791 -2.60 -12.04 -14.69
C ILE A 791 -4.10 -12.29 -14.84
N ARG A 792 -4.74 -12.78 -13.78
CA ARG A 792 -6.17 -12.59 -13.58
C ARG A 792 -6.32 -11.40 -12.66
N TYR A 793 -6.95 -10.34 -13.15
CA TYR A 793 -7.28 -9.19 -12.31
C TYR A 793 -8.31 -9.61 -11.25
N ARG A 794 -8.29 -8.93 -10.11
CA ARG A 794 -9.39 -9.09 -9.16
C ARG A 794 -10.73 -8.73 -9.80
N THR A 795 -11.80 -9.36 -9.33
CA THR A 795 -13.15 -8.96 -9.69
C THR A 795 -13.33 -7.50 -9.33
N PHE A 796 -13.76 -6.69 -10.30
CA PHE A 796 -14.01 -5.27 -10.10
C PHE A 796 -15.43 -4.88 -10.49
N TYR A 797 -15.92 -3.78 -9.94
CA TYR A 797 -17.27 -3.29 -10.12
C TYR A 797 -17.30 -2.03 -10.99
N TRP A 798 -18.32 -1.93 -11.83
CA TRP A 798 -18.64 -0.73 -12.60
C TRP A 798 -20.16 -0.62 -12.72
N HIS A 799 -20.72 0.52 -12.31
CA HIS A 799 -22.15 0.78 -12.09
C HIS A 799 -22.87 -0.34 -11.32
N GLY A 800 -22.19 -0.89 -10.31
CA GLY A 800 -22.65 -1.97 -9.43
C GLY A 800 -22.65 -3.38 -10.06
N TRP A 801 -22.19 -3.51 -11.31
CA TRP A 801 -22.03 -4.80 -11.97
C TRP A 801 -20.59 -5.33 -11.81
N PRO A 802 -20.40 -6.58 -11.39
CA PRO A 802 -19.08 -7.18 -11.26
C PRO A 802 -18.55 -7.67 -12.62
N PHE A 803 -17.23 -7.53 -12.83
CA PHE A 803 -16.50 -7.93 -14.01
C PHE A 803 -15.31 -8.81 -13.63
N GLU A 804 -15.04 -9.80 -14.48
CA GLU A 804 -13.85 -10.64 -14.44
C GLU A 804 -12.98 -10.28 -15.64
N ALA A 805 -11.68 -10.07 -15.42
CA ALA A 805 -10.72 -9.84 -16.48
C ALA A 805 -9.45 -10.66 -16.27
N SER A 806 -8.85 -11.09 -17.38
CA SER A 806 -7.53 -11.71 -17.39
C SER A 806 -6.74 -11.26 -18.61
N ALA A 807 -5.42 -11.20 -18.47
CA ALA A 807 -4.54 -10.80 -19.55
C ALA A 807 -3.34 -11.74 -19.64
N ASN A 808 -2.89 -11.94 -20.87
CA ASN A 808 -1.51 -12.27 -21.17
C ASN A 808 -0.87 -11.06 -21.85
N TYR A 809 0.34 -11.20 -22.36
CA TYR A 809 1.02 -10.08 -23.00
C TYR A 809 0.26 -9.51 -24.21
N THR A 810 -0.39 -10.34 -25.02
CA THR A 810 -0.97 -9.94 -26.30
C THR A 810 -2.40 -9.43 -26.22
N GLN A 811 -3.20 -9.91 -25.27
CA GLN A 811 -4.62 -9.62 -25.20
C GLN A 811 -5.15 -9.67 -23.77
N THR A 812 -6.21 -8.90 -23.54
CA THR A 812 -7.01 -8.88 -22.34
C THR A 812 -8.41 -9.40 -22.65
N THR A 813 -8.89 -10.35 -21.87
CA THR A 813 -10.26 -10.86 -21.94
C THR A 813 -11.05 -10.32 -20.77
N ILE A 814 -12.23 -9.75 -21.03
CA ILE A 814 -13.15 -9.23 -20.03
C ILE A 814 -14.55 -9.82 -20.23
N GLN A 815 -15.22 -10.14 -19.13
CA GLN A 815 -16.62 -10.55 -19.10
C GLN A 815 -17.31 -10.01 -17.85
N ARG A 816 -18.64 -10.03 -17.85
CA ARG A 816 -19.41 -9.88 -16.61
C ARG A 816 -19.13 -11.10 -15.72
N ALA A 817 -18.88 -10.87 -14.45
CA ALA A 817 -18.57 -11.94 -13.51
C ALA A 817 -19.76 -12.90 -13.39
N THR A 818 -19.47 -14.20 -13.40
CA THR A 818 -20.52 -15.24 -13.39
C THR A 818 -20.78 -15.79 -11.99
N ASN A 819 -19.78 -15.68 -11.10
CA ASN A 819 -19.82 -16.20 -9.74
C ASN A 819 -20.12 -15.12 -8.70
N ARG A 820 -20.49 -13.91 -9.14
CA ARG A 820 -20.72 -12.74 -8.30
C ARG A 820 -22.09 -12.16 -8.57
N ARG A 821 -22.78 -11.79 -7.50
CA ARG A 821 -24.03 -11.04 -7.60
C ARG A 821 -23.73 -9.56 -7.84
N PRO A 822 -24.52 -8.87 -8.68
CA PRO A 822 -24.53 -7.42 -8.73
C PRO A 822 -24.83 -6.81 -7.35
N LEU A 823 -24.33 -5.60 -7.11
CA LEU A 823 -24.70 -4.85 -5.92
C LEU A 823 -26.20 -4.55 -5.92
N ALA A 824 -26.77 -4.34 -4.74
CA ALA A 824 -28.18 -3.92 -4.62
C ALA A 824 -28.46 -2.58 -5.33
N SER A 825 -27.43 -1.74 -5.47
CA SER A 825 -27.45 -0.45 -6.16
C SER A 825 -27.10 -0.53 -7.65
N ALA A 826 -26.92 -1.74 -8.22
CA ALA A 826 -26.50 -1.90 -9.59
C ALA A 826 -27.47 -1.24 -10.56
N ASP A 827 -26.94 -0.47 -11.51
CA ASP A 827 -27.76 0.31 -12.42
C ASP A 827 -28.54 -0.63 -13.36
N PRO A 828 -29.88 -0.64 -13.32
CA PRO A 828 -30.69 -1.58 -14.08
C PRO A 828 -30.53 -1.39 -15.59
N LYS A 829 -30.07 -0.22 -16.07
CA LYS A 829 -29.84 0.02 -17.50
C LYS A 829 -28.83 -0.97 -18.10
N PHE A 830 -27.90 -1.46 -17.29
CA PHE A 830 -26.85 -2.37 -17.73
C PHE A 830 -27.16 -3.85 -17.43
N ALA A 831 -28.34 -4.20 -16.94
CA ALA A 831 -28.64 -5.59 -16.56
C ALA A 831 -28.61 -6.57 -17.74
N ASN A 832 -29.31 -6.21 -18.82
CA ASN A 832 -29.48 -7.06 -19.99
C ASN A 832 -29.09 -6.37 -21.30
N ALA A 833 -28.41 -5.22 -21.21
CA ALA A 833 -27.94 -4.45 -22.35
C ALA A 833 -26.44 -4.66 -22.57
N PRO A 834 -25.96 -4.65 -23.84
CA PRO A 834 -24.54 -4.53 -24.11
C PRO A 834 -23.97 -3.25 -23.48
N ILE A 835 -22.74 -3.31 -22.99
CA ILE A 835 -22.01 -2.15 -22.46
C ILE A 835 -21.05 -1.65 -23.54
N THR A 836 -21.08 -0.36 -23.81
CA THR A 836 -20.07 0.30 -24.65
C THR A 836 -18.74 0.35 -23.90
N VAL A 837 -17.68 -0.10 -24.55
CA VAL A 837 -16.32 -0.11 -23.99
C VAL A 837 -15.42 0.75 -24.86
N HIS A 838 -14.85 1.80 -24.30
CA HIS A 838 -13.84 2.63 -24.93
C HIS A 838 -12.45 2.08 -24.58
N VAL A 839 -11.66 1.78 -25.61
CA VAL A 839 -10.30 1.25 -25.46
C VAL A 839 -9.30 2.21 -26.08
N GLY A 840 -8.33 2.67 -25.28
CA GLY A 840 -7.27 3.59 -25.70
C GLY A 840 -7.33 4.95 -25.03
N PRO A 841 -6.37 5.85 -25.31
CA PRO A 841 -6.37 7.21 -24.80
C PRO A 841 -7.51 8.02 -25.40
N GLU A 842 -7.90 9.13 -24.75
CA GLU A 842 -9.03 9.97 -25.20
C GLU A 842 -8.85 10.53 -26.62
N SER A 843 -7.60 10.75 -27.03
CA SER A 843 -7.26 11.21 -28.38
C SER A 843 -7.40 10.15 -29.47
N ASN A 844 -7.47 8.86 -29.10
CA ASN A 844 -7.51 7.74 -30.05
C ASN A 844 -8.26 6.53 -29.47
N ILE A 845 -9.59 6.63 -29.43
CA ILE A 845 -10.47 5.62 -28.86
C ILE A 845 -10.89 4.59 -29.91
N THR A 846 -10.76 3.31 -29.56
CA THR A 846 -11.43 2.20 -30.25
C THR A 846 -12.68 1.78 -29.48
N VAL A 847 -13.84 1.72 -30.13
CA VAL A 847 -15.12 1.38 -29.50
C VAL A 847 -15.43 -0.10 -29.66
N TYR A 848 -15.64 -0.79 -28.54
CA TYR A 848 -16.09 -2.18 -28.45
C TYR A 848 -17.47 -2.26 -27.78
N SER A 849 -18.10 -3.44 -27.86
CA SER A 849 -19.36 -3.74 -27.18
C SER A 849 -19.21 -5.03 -26.39
N LEU A 850 -19.39 -4.96 -25.08
CA LEU A 850 -19.39 -6.11 -24.18
C LEU A 850 -20.82 -6.66 -24.04
N PRO A 851 -21.11 -7.89 -24.49
CA PRO A 851 -22.45 -8.45 -24.42
C PRO A 851 -22.91 -8.73 -22.97
N PRO A 852 -24.22 -8.89 -22.72
CA PRO A 852 -24.75 -9.31 -21.42
C PRO A 852 -24.27 -10.70 -20.97
N SER A 853 -23.86 -11.55 -21.91
CA SER A 853 -23.26 -12.86 -21.66
C SER A 853 -22.17 -13.15 -22.70
N GLY A 854 -21.07 -13.77 -22.28
CA GLY A 854 -19.89 -14.00 -23.12
C GLY A 854 -18.73 -13.07 -22.80
N GLN A 855 -17.67 -13.19 -23.58
CA GLN A 855 -16.39 -12.51 -23.38
C GLN A 855 -16.14 -11.47 -24.48
N LEU A 856 -15.48 -10.38 -24.12
CA LEU A 856 -14.85 -9.44 -25.02
C LEU A 856 -13.33 -9.62 -24.94
N VAL A 857 -12.67 -9.77 -26.09
CA VAL A 857 -11.21 -9.86 -26.20
C VAL A 857 -10.69 -8.57 -26.80
N ILE A 858 -9.76 -7.93 -26.10
CA ILE A 858 -9.17 -6.63 -26.44
C ILE A 858 -7.67 -6.85 -26.68
N PRO A 859 -7.10 -6.42 -27.82
CA PRO A 859 -5.66 -6.46 -28.02
C PRO A 859 -4.94 -5.50 -27.06
N ASN A 860 -3.85 -5.95 -26.44
CA ASN A 860 -3.01 -5.08 -25.62
C ASN A 860 -2.10 -4.21 -26.50
N ARG A 861 -1.70 -3.04 -25.99
CA ARG A 861 -0.81 -2.11 -26.70
C ARG A 861 0.59 -2.69 -26.96
N ARG A 862 1.10 -3.55 -26.08
CA ARG A 862 2.41 -4.23 -26.19
C ARG A 862 3.59 -3.24 -26.30
N SER A 863 3.58 -2.18 -25.48
CA SER A 863 4.63 -1.15 -25.48
C SER A 863 6.03 -1.74 -25.34
N GLY A 864 6.19 -2.81 -24.55
CA GLY A 864 7.48 -3.49 -24.34
C GLY A 864 8.08 -4.13 -25.60
N SER A 865 7.31 -4.33 -26.68
CA SER A 865 7.81 -4.83 -27.97
C SER A 865 8.25 -3.70 -28.90
N ILE A 866 7.98 -2.44 -28.54
CA ILE A 866 8.43 -1.27 -29.29
C ILE A 866 9.75 -0.86 -28.67
N ASN A 867 10.83 -0.97 -29.43
CA ASN A 867 12.15 -0.59 -28.96
C ASN A 867 12.30 0.94 -28.92
N THR A 868 12.77 1.47 -27.80
CA THR A 868 13.16 2.88 -27.66
C THR A 868 14.32 3.20 -28.61
N LEU A 869 15.27 2.26 -28.77
CA LEU A 869 16.33 2.30 -29.78
C LEU A 869 16.17 1.17 -30.78
N GLU A 870 16.06 1.52 -32.06
CA GLU A 870 15.88 0.55 -33.15
C GLU A 870 16.96 -0.55 -33.10
N GLY A 871 16.53 -1.81 -33.21
CA GLY A 871 17.43 -2.96 -33.17
C GLY A 871 17.92 -3.38 -31.78
N ASN A 872 17.47 -2.76 -30.67
CA ASN A 872 17.78 -3.22 -29.32
C ASN A 872 17.30 -4.67 -29.08
N LEU A 873 18.22 -5.57 -28.73
CA LEU A 873 17.97 -7.00 -28.50
C LEU A 873 17.57 -7.32 -27.05
N VAL A 874 17.82 -6.42 -26.11
CA VAL A 874 17.75 -6.71 -24.67
C VAL A 874 16.68 -5.91 -23.92
N GLN A 875 15.94 -5.04 -24.60
CA GLN A 875 14.85 -4.29 -23.99
C GLN A 875 13.82 -5.26 -23.39
N CYS A 876 13.45 -5.01 -22.13
CA CYS A 876 12.48 -5.77 -21.35
C CYS A 876 12.81 -7.26 -21.18
N GLN A 877 14.07 -7.66 -21.39
CA GLN A 877 14.52 -9.03 -21.18
C GLN A 877 14.86 -9.31 -19.71
N PRO A 878 14.91 -10.58 -19.29
CA PRO A 878 15.32 -10.95 -17.94
C PRO A 878 16.74 -10.48 -17.62
N VAL A 879 16.89 -9.81 -16.47
CA VAL A 879 18.16 -9.29 -15.97
C VAL A 879 18.47 -9.87 -14.60
N TYR A 880 19.75 -10.14 -14.35
CA TYR A 880 20.27 -10.57 -13.07
C TYR A 880 21.51 -9.74 -12.69
N SER A 881 21.57 -9.29 -11.45
CA SER A 881 22.79 -8.76 -10.84
C SER A 881 23.04 -9.51 -9.52
N PRO A 882 24.26 -10.02 -9.30
CA PRO A 882 24.63 -10.63 -8.02
C PRO A 882 24.97 -9.58 -6.94
N ASN A 883 25.15 -8.32 -7.34
CA ASN A 883 25.59 -7.24 -6.46
C ASN A 883 24.40 -6.58 -5.76
N GLU A 884 24.60 -6.15 -4.51
CA GLU A 884 23.62 -5.29 -3.85
C GLU A 884 23.46 -3.97 -4.60
N PHE A 885 22.24 -3.45 -4.62
CA PHE A 885 21.90 -2.19 -5.26
C PHE A 885 21.21 -1.25 -4.27
N ALA A 886 21.26 0.04 -4.58
CA ALA A 886 20.56 1.05 -3.79
C ALA A 886 19.04 0.73 -3.76
N PRO A 887 18.36 0.93 -2.63
CA PRO A 887 16.93 0.64 -2.51
C PRO A 887 16.12 1.30 -3.63
N GLY A 888 15.29 0.49 -4.31
CA GLY A 888 14.50 0.96 -5.44
C GLY A 888 15.33 1.40 -6.64
N GLN A 889 16.55 0.88 -6.87
CA GLN A 889 17.34 1.11 -8.08
C GLN A 889 17.67 -0.24 -8.74
N PHE A 890 16.63 -0.87 -9.31
CA PHE A 890 16.66 -2.29 -9.66
C PHE A 890 17.48 -2.58 -10.94
N PRO A 891 18.09 -3.77 -11.06
CA PRO A 891 18.75 -4.20 -12.29
C PRO A 891 17.85 -4.17 -13.53
N ILE A 892 16.56 -4.49 -13.38
CA ILE A 892 15.58 -4.45 -14.48
C ILE A 892 15.43 -3.06 -15.10
N SER A 893 15.76 -1.99 -14.37
CA SER A 893 15.70 -0.62 -14.88
C SER A 893 16.67 -0.41 -16.04
N ALA A 894 17.84 -1.07 -16.02
CA ALA A 894 18.87 -0.90 -17.03
C ALA A 894 18.47 -1.38 -18.44
N VAL A 895 17.31 -2.02 -18.62
CA VAL A 895 16.83 -2.47 -19.93
C VAL A 895 15.33 -2.21 -20.12
N ASP A 896 14.72 -1.36 -19.31
CA ASP A 896 13.27 -1.17 -19.36
C ASP A 896 12.80 -0.17 -20.44
N GLY A 897 13.76 0.42 -21.16
CA GLY A 897 13.50 1.35 -22.26
C GLY A 897 13.18 2.77 -21.82
N ALA A 898 13.37 3.12 -20.54
CA ALA A 898 13.16 4.48 -20.02
C ALA A 898 14.46 5.11 -19.50
N ALA A 899 14.58 6.43 -19.67
CA ALA A 899 15.70 7.19 -19.11
C ALA A 899 15.46 7.58 -17.63
N SER A 900 14.20 7.53 -17.17
CA SER A 900 13.78 8.04 -15.86
C SER A 900 13.91 7.01 -14.72
N THR A 901 14.05 5.72 -15.04
CA THR A 901 14.42 4.65 -14.09
C THR A 901 15.91 4.35 -14.20
N LYS A 902 16.53 3.74 -13.18
CA LYS A 902 17.95 3.38 -13.24
C LYS A 902 18.33 2.27 -12.26
N TRP A 903 19.24 1.41 -12.70
CA TRP A 903 19.99 0.52 -11.82
C TRP A 903 21.13 1.29 -11.17
N GLN A 904 21.37 1.05 -9.88
CA GLN A 904 22.50 1.65 -9.17
C GLN A 904 23.07 0.67 -8.13
N PRO A 905 24.30 0.17 -8.31
CA PRO A 905 24.96 -0.65 -7.30
C PRO A 905 25.17 0.10 -5.98
N ARG A 906 25.22 -0.65 -4.88
CA ARG A 906 25.32 -0.08 -3.53
C ARG A 906 26.65 0.63 -3.29
N ARG A 907 27.73 0.21 -3.95
CA ARG A 907 29.12 0.66 -3.72
C ARG A 907 29.82 1.02 -5.03
N ALA A 908 30.58 2.12 -5.04
CA ALA A 908 31.44 2.51 -6.15
C ALA A 908 32.82 1.85 -6.14
N SER A 909 33.28 1.40 -4.98
CA SER A 909 34.62 0.84 -4.78
C SER A 909 34.77 -0.56 -5.37
N SER A 910 33.67 -1.32 -5.49
CA SER A 910 33.65 -2.65 -6.11
C SER A 910 33.23 -2.61 -7.58
N THR A 911 33.68 -3.62 -8.33
CA THR A 911 33.14 -3.90 -9.66
C THR A 911 31.76 -4.52 -9.49
N SER A 912 30.77 -3.97 -10.18
CA SER A 912 29.41 -4.51 -10.22
C SER A 912 29.10 -5.05 -11.60
N SER A 913 28.28 -6.10 -11.65
CA SER A 913 27.91 -6.78 -12.89
C SER A 913 26.40 -6.86 -13.06
N LEU A 914 25.96 -6.73 -14.31
CA LEU A 914 24.59 -6.89 -14.73
C LEU A 914 24.57 -7.79 -15.95
N THR A 915 23.89 -8.93 -15.82
CA THR A 915 23.77 -9.94 -16.87
C THR A 915 22.37 -9.94 -17.41
N VAL A 916 22.23 -9.84 -18.73
CA VAL A 916 20.96 -9.94 -19.44
C VAL A 916 20.93 -11.20 -20.27
N SER A 917 19.77 -11.88 -20.27
CA SER A 917 19.51 -12.99 -21.18
C SER A 917 19.04 -12.46 -22.52
N LEU A 918 19.70 -12.85 -23.60
CA LEU A 918 19.19 -12.58 -24.94
C LEU A 918 18.05 -13.57 -25.24
N PRO A 919 17.03 -13.17 -26.01
CA PRO A 919 15.94 -14.06 -26.38
C PRO A 919 16.43 -15.14 -27.36
N ASP A 920 15.81 -16.32 -27.36
CA ASP A 920 16.27 -17.48 -28.15
C ASP A 920 16.38 -17.19 -29.66
N ASP A 921 15.52 -16.32 -30.19
CA ASP A 921 15.54 -15.89 -31.59
C ASP A 921 16.68 -14.93 -31.92
N ALA A 922 17.31 -14.31 -30.92
CA ALA A 922 18.52 -13.52 -31.09
C ALA A 922 19.76 -14.39 -31.37
N SER A 923 19.73 -15.71 -31.20
CA SER A 923 20.86 -16.61 -31.50
C SER A 923 21.38 -16.55 -32.94
N SER A 924 20.56 -16.08 -33.88
CA SER A 924 20.94 -15.85 -35.28
C SER A 924 21.35 -14.41 -35.59
N ALA A 925 21.19 -13.50 -34.62
CA ALA A 925 21.54 -12.09 -34.77
C ALA A 925 23.05 -11.89 -34.70
N SER A 926 23.53 -10.89 -35.43
CA SER A 926 24.86 -10.32 -35.21
C SER A 926 24.71 -8.97 -34.52
N ILE A 927 25.53 -8.69 -33.52
CA ILE A 927 25.57 -7.46 -32.75
C ILE A 927 26.50 -6.47 -33.46
N SER A 928 25.99 -5.28 -33.76
CA SER A 928 26.74 -4.20 -34.43
C SER A 928 27.28 -3.16 -33.45
N GLY A 929 26.75 -3.09 -32.24
CA GLY A 929 27.10 -2.04 -31.29
C GLY A 929 26.32 -2.07 -29.99
N PHE A 930 26.60 -1.08 -29.15
CA PHE A 930 25.96 -0.86 -27.86
C PHE A 930 25.58 0.59 -27.70
N ALA A 931 24.48 0.86 -26.99
CA ALA A 931 24.14 2.19 -26.52
C ALA A 931 23.90 2.14 -25.01
N PHE A 932 24.35 3.17 -24.31
CA PHE A 932 24.20 3.30 -22.87
C PHE A 932 23.63 4.68 -22.53
N ASP A 933 22.68 4.71 -21.61
CA ASP A 933 22.35 5.88 -20.82
C ASP A 933 22.78 5.62 -19.37
N TRP A 934 23.79 6.36 -18.93
CA TRP A 934 24.38 6.30 -17.60
C TRP A 934 23.68 7.23 -16.61
N ALA A 935 22.58 7.88 -16.98
CA ALA A 935 21.90 8.93 -16.22
C ALA A 935 22.89 10.01 -15.73
N GLN A 936 22.81 10.42 -14.46
CA GLN A 936 23.61 11.52 -13.91
C GLN A 936 24.96 11.06 -13.30
N ALA A 937 25.18 9.75 -13.15
CA ALA A 937 26.34 9.20 -12.45
C ALA A 937 27.07 8.13 -13.29
N PRO A 938 27.80 8.53 -14.35
CA PRO A 938 28.49 7.57 -15.21
C PRO A 938 29.59 6.79 -14.47
N PRO A 939 29.84 5.52 -14.85
CA PRO A 939 30.91 4.72 -14.29
C PRO A 939 32.27 5.25 -14.71
N ILE A 940 33.33 4.96 -13.94
CA ILE A 940 34.70 5.32 -14.34
C ILE A 940 35.12 4.41 -15.50
N SER A 941 34.95 3.10 -15.33
CA SER A 941 35.28 2.10 -16.35
C SER A 941 34.11 1.16 -16.59
N ALA A 942 34.02 0.63 -17.80
CA ALA A 942 32.98 -0.29 -18.19
C ALA A 942 33.48 -1.34 -19.18
N LYS A 943 32.87 -2.53 -19.14
CA LYS A 943 33.23 -3.68 -19.97
C LYS A 943 31.99 -4.50 -20.32
N VAL A 944 31.91 -4.97 -21.56
CA VAL A 944 30.86 -5.90 -22.03
C VAL A 944 31.49 -7.23 -22.44
N VAL A 945 30.95 -8.30 -21.87
CA VAL A 945 31.34 -9.69 -22.14
C VAL A 945 30.14 -10.46 -22.68
N LEU A 946 30.34 -11.17 -23.79
CA LEU A 946 29.38 -12.11 -24.37
C LEU A 946 29.75 -13.55 -23.97
N HIS A 947 28.76 -14.35 -23.58
CA HIS A 947 28.98 -15.72 -23.12
C HIS A 947 27.71 -16.59 -23.21
N ASP A 948 27.89 -17.91 -23.27
CA ASP A 948 26.79 -18.90 -23.35
C ASP A 948 26.52 -19.63 -22.03
N GLU A 949 27.46 -19.54 -21.09
CA GLU A 949 27.40 -20.18 -19.77
C GLU A 949 27.33 -19.11 -18.67
N PRO A 950 26.48 -19.28 -17.62
CA PRO A 950 26.36 -18.28 -16.56
C PRO A 950 27.73 -17.86 -15.98
N LEU A 951 27.99 -16.56 -15.94
CA LEU A 951 29.18 -16.03 -15.28
C LEU A 951 29.10 -16.31 -13.77
N PRO A 952 30.22 -16.70 -13.12
CA PRO A 952 30.30 -16.69 -11.68
C PRO A 952 29.96 -15.28 -11.15
N PRO A 953 29.27 -15.18 -9.99
CA PRO A 953 29.02 -13.88 -9.37
C PRO A 953 30.33 -13.10 -9.21
N VAL A 954 30.35 -11.86 -9.73
CA VAL A 954 31.35 -10.86 -9.40
C VAL A 954 31.14 -10.49 -7.93
N MET A 955 31.69 -11.30 -7.02
CA MET A 955 31.64 -11.02 -5.58
C MET A 955 32.54 -9.82 -5.30
N ASP A 956 32.21 -9.03 -4.27
CA ASP A 956 32.97 -7.87 -3.82
C ASP A 956 34.43 -8.26 -3.47
N ALA A 957 35.27 -8.44 -4.49
CA ALA A 957 36.70 -8.54 -4.32
C ALA A 957 37.21 -7.11 -4.14
N GLU A 958 37.83 -6.83 -3.00
CA GLU A 958 38.73 -5.70 -2.84
C GLU A 958 39.95 -5.94 -3.76
N ASP A 959 39.76 -5.77 -5.07
CA ASP A 959 40.86 -5.87 -6.02
C ASP A 959 41.76 -4.64 -5.82
N ASP A 960 43.05 -4.95 -5.61
CA ASP A 960 44.19 -4.03 -5.57
C ASP A 960 44.04 -2.91 -6.61
N ALA A 961 44.60 -1.74 -6.30
CA ALA A 961 44.49 -0.44 -6.98
C ALA A 961 44.91 -0.37 -8.49
N GLY A 962 44.80 -1.46 -9.25
CA GLY A 962 44.99 -1.53 -10.70
C GLY A 962 43.71 -1.25 -11.48
N ASN A 963 43.83 -0.47 -12.56
CA ASN A 963 42.79 -0.07 -13.51
C ASN A 963 42.24 -1.23 -14.41
N GLY A 964 42.15 -2.46 -13.93
CA GLY A 964 41.75 -3.62 -14.74
C GLY A 964 40.58 -4.41 -14.17
N PHE A 965 39.68 -4.89 -15.04
CA PHE A 965 38.67 -5.88 -14.69
C PHE A 965 39.35 -7.26 -14.53
N SER A 966 39.77 -7.63 -13.32
CA SER A 966 40.38 -8.94 -13.04
C SER A 966 39.28 -9.94 -12.65
N HIS A 967 38.58 -10.52 -13.63
CA HIS A 967 37.49 -11.49 -13.36
C HIS A 967 37.59 -12.72 -14.26
N ALA A 968 37.47 -13.90 -13.64
CA ALA A 968 37.47 -15.17 -14.36
C ALA A 968 36.16 -15.32 -15.17
N THR A 969 36.28 -15.32 -16.49
CA THR A 969 35.17 -15.59 -17.40
C THR A 969 35.14 -17.08 -17.80
N PRO A 970 33.97 -17.69 -18.01
CA PRO A 970 33.84 -19.03 -18.56
C PRO A 970 34.66 -19.24 -19.83
N PRO A 971 35.15 -20.46 -20.10
CA PRO A 971 35.75 -20.78 -21.38
C PRO A 971 34.80 -20.46 -22.53
N GLY A 972 35.28 -19.71 -23.53
CA GLY A 972 34.47 -19.30 -24.68
C GLY A 972 33.80 -17.91 -24.55
N SER A 973 33.91 -17.23 -23.41
CA SER A 973 33.49 -15.83 -23.29
C SER A 973 34.34 -14.89 -24.15
N VAL A 974 33.71 -13.87 -24.73
CA VAL A 974 34.37 -12.86 -25.57
C VAL A 974 34.15 -11.48 -24.98
N THR A 975 35.25 -10.77 -24.66
CA THR A 975 35.17 -9.34 -24.36
C THR A 975 35.04 -8.58 -25.67
N VAL A 976 33.90 -7.94 -25.88
CA VAL A 976 33.55 -7.25 -27.14
C VAL A 976 33.74 -5.74 -27.06
N TRP A 977 33.73 -5.20 -25.84
CA TRP A 977 34.04 -3.81 -25.57
C TRP A 977 34.57 -3.65 -24.14
N GLU A 978 35.58 -2.81 -23.96
CA GLU A 978 36.16 -2.44 -22.67
C GLU A 978 36.73 -1.03 -22.77
N THR A 979 36.47 -0.20 -21.76
CA THR A 979 37.10 1.11 -21.63
C THR A 979 37.54 1.36 -20.19
N PRO A 980 38.79 1.83 -19.98
CA PRO A 980 39.26 2.22 -18.65
C PRO A 980 38.68 3.56 -18.20
N GLU A 981 38.12 4.36 -19.13
CA GLU A 981 37.52 5.66 -18.87
C GLU A 981 36.27 5.84 -19.75
N VAL A 982 35.10 6.05 -19.14
CA VAL A 982 33.86 6.39 -19.86
C VAL A 982 33.79 7.92 -20.01
N PRO A 983 33.80 8.47 -21.23
CA PRO A 983 33.67 9.91 -21.41
C PRO A 983 32.30 10.41 -20.94
N GLN A 984 32.26 11.54 -20.23
CA GLN A 984 31.01 12.23 -19.93
C GLN A 984 30.52 12.96 -21.19
N SER A 985 29.35 12.60 -21.71
CA SER A 985 28.76 13.27 -22.88
C SER A 985 28.19 14.65 -22.51
N HIS A 986 27.81 14.84 -21.25
CA HIS A 986 27.29 16.08 -20.69
C HIS A 986 28.02 16.40 -19.37
N PRO A 987 29.31 16.77 -19.44
CA PRO A 987 30.08 17.11 -18.24
C PRO A 987 29.47 18.35 -17.58
N TYR A 988 29.41 18.35 -16.25
CA TYR A 988 28.95 19.52 -15.52
C TYR A 988 29.94 20.68 -15.69
N ASP A 989 29.48 21.79 -16.28
CA ASP A 989 30.24 23.03 -16.39
C ASP A 989 29.55 24.14 -15.59
N PRO A 990 30.09 24.56 -14.43
CA PRO A 990 29.48 25.58 -13.59
C PRO A 990 29.43 26.97 -14.23
N ILE A 991 30.15 27.20 -15.35
CA ILE A 991 30.11 28.47 -16.08
C ILE A 991 28.92 28.51 -17.04
N THR A 992 28.54 27.37 -17.62
CA THR A 992 27.51 27.30 -18.68
C THR A 992 26.21 26.62 -18.25
N ILE A 993 26.23 25.86 -17.16
CA ILE A 993 25.04 25.17 -16.61
C ILE A 993 24.42 26.02 -15.51
N ASP A 994 23.29 26.64 -15.82
CA ASP A 994 22.42 27.28 -14.81
C ASP A 994 21.50 26.23 -14.19
N LEU A 995 21.78 25.86 -12.93
CA LEU A 995 20.96 24.92 -12.17
C LEU A 995 19.53 25.44 -11.89
N ASN A 996 19.28 26.73 -12.10
CA ASN A 996 17.92 27.30 -11.99
C ASN A 996 17.12 27.15 -13.29
N MET A 997 17.73 26.76 -14.41
CA MET A 997 17.01 26.58 -15.66
C MET A 997 16.27 25.24 -15.65
N ILE A 998 14.98 25.27 -15.98
CA ILE A 998 14.19 24.05 -16.18
C ILE A 998 14.56 23.48 -17.54
N MET A 999 15.06 22.24 -17.52
CA MET A 999 15.53 21.55 -18.72
C MET A 999 14.85 20.20 -18.82
N THR A 1000 14.65 19.74 -20.06
CA THR A 1000 14.25 18.36 -20.32
C THR A 1000 15.28 17.40 -19.72
N TYR A 1001 14.81 16.30 -19.13
CA TYR A 1001 15.70 15.29 -18.57
C TYR A 1001 16.68 14.76 -19.62
N LYS A 1002 17.97 14.70 -19.27
CA LYS A 1002 19.03 14.22 -20.15
C LYS A 1002 20.11 13.51 -19.36
N GLY A 1003 20.35 12.24 -19.67
CA GLY A 1003 21.44 11.45 -19.10
C GLY A 1003 22.76 11.57 -19.86
N ASN A 1004 23.84 11.09 -19.24
CA ASN A 1004 25.13 10.90 -19.89
C ASN A 1004 25.08 9.63 -20.74
N THR A 1005 25.39 9.72 -22.02
CA THR A 1005 25.23 8.59 -22.95
C THR A 1005 26.54 8.17 -23.58
N THR A 1006 26.61 6.91 -24.01
CA THR A 1006 27.74 6.38 -24.78
C THR A 1006 27.21 5.47 -25.88
N ASN A 1007 27.57 5.76 -27.13
CA ASN A 1007 27.23 4.94 -28.28
C ASN A 1007 28.50 4.31 -28.86
N ILE A 1008 28.48 2.99 -29.03
CA ILE A 1008 29.60 2.20 -29.51
C ILE A 1008 29.17 1.47 -30.79
N THR A 1009 29.96 1.62 -31.84
CA THR A 1009 29.87 0.80 -33.06
C THR A 1009 31.06 -0.15 -33.08
N LEU A 1010 30.78 -1.45 -33.19
CA LEU A 1010 31.84 -2.47 -33.26
C LEU A 1010 32.52 -2.43 -34.64
N PRO A 1011 33.85 -2.67 -34.72
CA PRO A 1011 34.57 -2.71 -35.99
C PRO A 1011 34.06 -3.79 -36.96
N SER A 1012 33.51 -4.87 -36.41
CA SER A 1012 32.87 -5.97 -37.13
C SER A 1012 31.72 -6.51 -36.30
N ALA A 1013 30.63 -6.92 -36.94
CA ALA A 1013 29.52 -7.52 -36.22
C ALA A 1013 29.95 -8.85 -35.57
N VAL A 1014 29.51 -9.07 -34.33
CA VAL A 1014 29.83 -10.27 -33.55
C VAL A 1014 28.58 -11.11 -33.34
N PRO A 1015 28.62 -12.44 -33.39
CA PRO A 1015 27.45 -13.27 -33.12
C PRO A 1015 26.88 -13.00 -31.72
N ALA A 1016 25.56 -12.96 -31.59
CA ALA A 1016 24.91 -12.94 -30.30
C ALA A 1016 25.13 -14.27 -29.55
N THR A 1017 25.31 -14.17 -28.24
CA THR A 1017 25.40 -15.31 -27.31
C THR A 1017 24.14 -15.39 -26.46
N LYS A 1018 24.00 -16.45 -25.65
CA LYS A 1018 22.85 -16.59 -24.74
C LYS A 1018 22.76 -15.46 -23.72
N PHE A 1019 23.90 -14.99 -23.23
CA PHE A 1019 23.98 -13.94 -22.22
C PHE A 1019 24.96 -12.85 -22.63
N ALA A 1020 24.68 -11.64 -22.18
CA ALA A 1020 25.63 -10.54 -22.19
C ALA A 1020 25.77 -9.99 -20.76
N THR A 1021 26.98 -9.62 -20.37
CA THR A 1021 27.24 -9.03 -19.05
C THR A 1021 27.97 -7.71 -19.18
N LEU A 1022 27.37 -6.68 -18.60
CA LEU A 1022 27.95 -5.38 -18.37
C LEU A 1022 28.63 -5.37 -17.00
N LEU A 1023 29.93 -5.08 -16.98
CA LEU A 1023 30.68 -4.80 -15.76
C LEU A 1023 30.95 -3.29 -15.69
N ILE A 1024 30.68 -2.68 -14.55
CA ILE A 1024 30.95 -1.27 -14.28
C ILE A 1024 31.73 -1.12 -12.98
N ARG A 1025 32.61 -0.12 -12.91
CA ARG A 1025 33.34 0.24 -11.69
C ARG A 1025 33.41 1.74 -11.52
N GLY A 1026 33.34 2.19 -10.27
CA GLY A 1026 33.42 3.60 -9.91
C GLY A 1026 32.11 4.36 -10.13
N ASN A 1027 32.17 5.65 -9.85
CA ASN A 1027 31.10 6.61 -10.07
C ASN A 1027 31.75 7.98 -10.23
N GLN A 1028 31.62 8.59 -11.40
CA GLN A 1028 32.24 9.88 -11.72
C GLN A 1028 31.50 11.08 -11.13
N ALA A 1029 30.30 10.90 -10.56
CA ALA A 1029 29.56 11.95 -9.87
C ALA A 1029 29.96 12.11 -8.38
N LEU A 1030 30.80 11.21 -7.85
CA LEU A 1030 31.25 11.29 -6.45
C LEU A 1030 32.26 12.41 -6.25
N GLY A 1031 32.13 13.13 -5.13
CA GLY A 1031 33.10 14.14 -4.71
C GLY A 1031 34.43 13.52 -4.22
N PRO A 1032 35.53 14.30 -4.16
CA PRO A 1032 36.84 13.79 -3.72
C PRO A 1032 36.85 13.14 -2.34
N ALA A 1033 36.00 13.63 -1.42
CA ALA A 1033 35.87 13.07 -0.08
C ALA A 1033 35.20 11.68 -0.07
N GLU A 1034 34.16 11.49 -0.88
CA GLU A 1034 33.43 10.22 -0.99
C GLU A 1034 34.26 9.15 -1.68
N VAL A 1035 34.96 9.55 -2.74
CA VAL A 1035 35.94 8.69 -3.43
C VAL A 1035 37.03 8.24 -2.45
N LYS A 1036 37.60 9.18 -1.68
CA LYS A 1036 38.63 8.87 -0.67
C LYS A 1036 38.10 7.97 0.46
N ALA A 1037 36.83 8.10 0.83
CA ALA A 1037 36.21 7.30 1.87
C ALA A 1037 35.84 5.88 1.38
N GLY A 1038 35.80 5.62 0.08
CA GLY A 1038 35.40 4.32 -0.49
C GLY A 1038 33.92 3.96 -0.28
N ASN A 1039 33.11 4.91 0.21
CA ASN A 1039 31.75 4.70 0.72
C ASN A 1039 30.63 5.28 -0.19
N GLY A 1040 30.97 5.77 -1.38
CA GLY A 1040 29.97 6.28 -2.33
C GLY A 1040 29.15 5.18 -3.00
N THR A 1041 27.94 5.52 -3.47
CA THR A 1041 27.11 4.62 -4.29
C THR A 1041 27.73 4.39 -5.67
N GLY A 1042 27.48 3.22 -6.25
CA GLY A 1042 27.93 2.88 -7.59
C GLY A 1042 27.34 3.78 -8.66
N ALA A 1043 27.89 3.67 -9.87
CA ALA A 1043 27.37 4.37 -11.04
C ALA A 1043 25.97 3.92 -11.44
N THR A 1044 25.26 4.78 -12.16
CA THR A 1044 23.90 4.52 -12.62
C THR A 1044 23.89 3.98 -14.05
N VAL A 1045 22.93 3.10 -14.34
CA VAL A 1045 22.60 2.65 -15.70
C VAL A 1045 21.09 2.78 -15.86
N ALA A 1046 20.66 3.80 -16.60
CA ALA A 1046 19.26 4.00 -16.96
C ALA A 1046 18.86 3.10 -18.13
N GLU A 1047 19.71 2.97 -19.14
CA GLU A 1047 19.45 2.09 -20.28
C GLU A 1047 20.75 1.48 -20.80
N TRP A 1048 20.69 0.20 -21.14
CA TRP A 1048 21.70 -0.55 -21.85
C TRP A 1048 21.04 -1.28 -23.02
N SER A 1049 21.37 -0.85 -24.23
CA SER A 1049 20.88 -1.43 -25.46
C SER A 1049 21.98 -2.20 -26.20
N ILE A 1050 21.65 -3.40 -26.67
CA ILE A 1050 22.51 -4.22 -27.54
C ILE A 1050 21.93 -4.17 -28.96
N LEU A 1051 22.66 -3.59 -29.91
CA LEU A 1051 22.12 -3.27 -31.23
C LEU A 1051 22.39 -4.39 -32.23
N ARG A 1052 21.34 -4.84 -32.92
CA ARG A 1052 21.43 -5.77 -34.04
C ARG A 1052 22.10 -5.10 -35.25
N SER A 1053 22.92 -5.87 -35.98
CA SER A 1053 23.38 -5.51 -37.32
C SER A 1053 22.20 -5.55 -38.29
N THR A 1054 21.95 -4.43 -38.95
CA THR A 1054 20.94 -4.30 -39.99
C THR A 1054 21.29 -5.07 -41.26
#